data_AF-A0A9P5AQL1-F1
#
_entry.id   AF-A0A9P5AQL1-F1
#
_cell.length_a   1.000
_cell.length_b   1.000
_cell.length_c   1.000
_cell.angle_alpha   90.00
_cell.angle_beta   90.00
_cell.angle_gamma   90.00
#
_symmetry.space_group_name_H-M   'P 1'
#
loop_
_entity.id
_entity.type
_entity.pdbx_description
1 polymer ?
#
loop_
_entity_poly.entity_id
_entity_poly.type
_entity_poly.pdbx_seq_one_letter_code
_entity_poly.pdbx_strand_id
1 'polypeptide(L)'
;MNSPFLRYVSDRASFDSQLSNYVQRDYMQRQYQSLFGCSSVDLTNTSDLYARFTTTVLCNAIVQNSIEPCGLSESQSRPLCADSCAEFAQSEAYVTSDDQLCSKPSSNLLQLIRADFTNCALPGGSLDTKTCIPAIENESQNCGYGNSTVGLCSYCGSGGLNSTDTCCYNSNAEERCKDVTLPTLTATMTFTRVSPTSSATESSTGGGGNNNENTDEDDDSGGGLSGGAIAGIVIGVLAGVGLLALGLLLCLRRRRRPSSPKGSIFNQPSPARQGPATMAQAANSTAPQGYEVLPGGRIARMSALEGHSGDSPSHHRDTSSAAGGIAAVGGYQRRDNSSSDEFTSSPPSSETRGGVLRPPPTKPRRHGSLSSNSALGSSVPQSPSSAGGFSSPQGVASQQSEQLPFFKDYYSQDDIHPGDRIAVLWAYQPRATDEFALERGDMLKVVGIWDDGWATGVMLNERAEEWEARRQAQRDSGVSNASGRRDSSPAAEGEIKAFPLTLAFLLSSSMADVKANAEALVPKFKLDRVLNQDQAGRRISLYGSIDDQSALLILERAPFPTSQTYLANVPAQLAQIQNLGANDIYHWFMGRSGTETSKPDDANFFADLKINLIYPCTETHVKKYSKQGVRFVTETPSIYKDHIRPYMLSKREEGRLNWVFNIIEGRKEVEDVIYRTKLGEAGDEGFLMLPDLNWDRKTLDALHLLALVERRDIWSLRDLRKKHIPWLQHMKARLIDATVKTYPSIEPDQLKLYVHYQPTYYHFHIHIVHVQLEAGATQATGKAVGFESIIETLSAMAGNDEAGMDGITMSYTLGEASELWTDIFEPLKSSGAASRSQ
;
A
#
# COMPACT_ATOMS: atom_id res chain seq x y z
N MET A 1 -12.45 -25.93 -44.63
CA MET A 1 -13.41 -25.32 -45.58
C MET A 1 -13.34 -26.07 -46.91
N ASN A 2 -14.44 -26.24 -47.65
CA ASN A 2 -14.37 -26.71 -49.05
C ASN A 2 -14.12 -25.51 -49.98
N SER A 3 -12.95 -25.50 -50.63
CA SER A 3 -12.51 -24.47 -51.59
C SER A 3 -12.73 -24.96 -53.03
N PRO A 4 -13.82 -24.57 -53.72
CA PRO A 4 -14.22 -25.20 -54.99
C PRO A 4 -13.26 -24.90 -56.15
N PHE A 5 -12.54 -23.78 -56.10
CA PHE A 5 -11.62 -23.34 -57.17
C PHE A 5 -10.44 -24.31 -57.38
N LEU A 6 -10.05 -25.08 -56.35
CA LEU A 6 -8.95 -26.05 -56.41
C LEU A 6 -9.13 -27.13 -57.49
N ARG A 7 -10.37 -27.36 -57.96
CA ARG A 7 -10.69 -28.29 -59.07
C ARG A 7 -10.22 -27.79 -60.44
N TYR A 8 -9.82 -26.52 -60.56
CA TYR A 8 -9.42 -25.86 -61.80
C TYR A 8 -7.95 -25.39 -61.76
N VAL A 9 -7.14 -26.02 -60.89
CA VAL A 9 -5.73 -25.71 -60.65
C VAL A 9 -4.86 -26.87 -61.13
N SER A 10 -3.89 -26.57 -61.99
CA SER A 10 -2.89 -27.51 -62.54
C SER A 10 -1.46 -27.27 -62.03
N ASP A 11 -1.19 -26.03 -61.61
CA ASP A 11 0.14 -25.48 -61.36
C ASP A 11 0.03 -24.22 -60.48
N ARG A 12 1.18 -23.73 -59.98
CA ARG A 12 1.21 -22.56 -59.09
C ARG A 12 0.60 -21.29 -59.68
N ALA A 13 0.82 -20.98 -60.97
CA ALA A 13 0.29 -19.76 -61.56
C ALA A 13 -1.24 -19.83 -61.71
N SER A 14 -1.76 -21.02 -62.03
CA SER A 14 -3.20 -21.29 -61.99
C SER A 14 -3.77 -21.20 -60.57
N PHE A 15 -3.04 -21.67 -59.54
CA PHE A 15 -3.44 -21.55 -58.14
C PHE A 15 -3.53 -20.08 -57.71
N ASP A 16 -2.45 -19.32 -57.89
CA ASP A 16 -2.35 -17.92 -57.47
C ASP A 16 -3.46 -17.07 -58.15
N SER A 17 -3.75 -17.33 -59.44
CA SER A 17 -4.83 -16.66 -60.18
C SER A 17 -6.24 -17.08 -59.73
N GLN A 18 -6.50 -18.38 -59.55
CA GLN A 18 -7.83 -18.86 -59.13
C GLN A 18 -8.14 -18.48 -57.68
N LEU A 19 -7.15 -18.50 -56.79
CA LEU A 19 -7.26 -18.01 -55.42
C LEU A 19 -7.62 -16.52 -55.41
N SER A 20 -6.91 -15.69 -56.19
CA SER A 20 -7.20 -14.24 -56.27
C SER A 20 -8.63 -13.96 -56.74
N ASN A 21 -9.10 -14.66 -57.77
CA ASN A 21 -10.49 -14.56 -58.25
C ASN A 21 -11.52 -15.02 -57.21
N TYR A 22 -11.26 -16.14 -56.52
CA TYR A 22 -12.12 -16.67 -55.46
C TYR A 22 -12.23 -15.69 -54.27
N VAL A 23 -11.09 -15.12 -53.83
CA VAL A 23 -11.02 -14.13 -52.76
C VAL A 23 -11.77 -12.85 -53.12
N GLN A 24 -11.69 -12.38 -54.37
CA GLN A 24 -12.36 -11.15 -54.83
C GLN A 24 -13.86 -11.30 -55.12
N ARG A 25 -14.45 -12.51 -55.07
CA ARG A 25 -15.87 -12.72 -55.40
C ARG A 25 -16.53 -13.77 -54.52
N ASP A 26 -16.29 -15.05 -54.82
CA ASP A 26 -17.00 -16.18 -54.22
C ASP A 26 -16.87 -16.22 -52.69
N TYR A 27 -15.68 -15.88 -52.17
CA TYR A 27 -15.45 -15.82 -50.73
C TYR A 27 -16.19 -14.67 -50.06
N MET A 28 -16.15 -13.45 -50.63
CA MET A 28 -16.84 -12.28 -50.06
C MET A 28 -18.36 -12.46 -50.10
N GLN A 29 -18.89 -13.02 -51.19
CA GLN A 29 -20.30 -13.40 -51.27
C GLN A 29 -20.67 -14.49 -50.24
N ARG A 30 -19.78 -15.45 -49.98
CA ARG A 30 -20.01 -16.50 -49.00
C ARG A 30 -19.97 -16.00 -47.56
N GLN A 31 -18.94 -15.27 -47.15
CA GLN A 31 -18.86 -14.71 -45.79
C GLN A 31 -19.98 -13.68 -45.58
N TYR A 32 -19.93 -12.54 -46.27
CA TYR A 32 -20.77 -11.40 -45.95
C TYR A 32 -22.23 -11.61 -46.32
N GLN A 33 -22.55 -11.99 -47.56
CA GLN A 33 -23.94 -12.17 -47.98
C GLN A 33 -24.57 -13.48 -47.46
N SER A 34 -23.83 -14.58 -47.40
CA SER A 34 -24.42 -15.92 -47.16
C SER A 34 -24.31 -16.43 -45.71
N LEU A 35 -23.25 -16.08 -44.97
CA LEU A 35 -23.03 -16.54 -43.60
C LEU A 35 -23.33 -15.44 -42.57
N PHE A 36 -22.70 -14.28 -42.69
CA PHE A 36 -22.96 -13.12 -41.83
C PHE A 36 -24.34 -12.50 -42.10
N GLY A 37 -24.90 -12.69 -43.30
CA GLY A 37 -26.28 -12.34 -43.65
C GLY A 37 -26.50 -10.89 -44.06
N CYS A 38 -25.44 -10.18 -44.42
CA CYS A 38 -25.48 -8.79 -44.89
C CYS A 38 -26.41 -8.63 -46.11
N SER A 39 -27.41 -7.77 -46.00
CA SER A 39 -28.25 -7.38 -47.13
C SER A 39 -27.59 -6.28 -47.96
N SER A 40 -27.79 -6.31 -49.28
CA SER A 40 -27.28 -5.32 -50.26
C SER A 40 -25.74 -5.12 -50.27
N VAL A 41 -24.97 -6.21 -50.15
CA VAL A 41 -23.52 -6.21 -50.43
C VAL A 41 -23.24 -5.97 -51.92
N ASP A 42 -22.34 -5.05 -52.27
CA ASP A 42 -21.85 -4.88 -53.65
C ASP A 42 -20.77 -5.93 -53.97
N LEU A 43 -21.02 -6.71 -55.02
CA LEU A 43 -20.13 -7.76 -55.52
C LEU A 43 -19.34 -7.32 -56.78
N THR A 44 -19.48 -6.07 -57.21
CA THR A 44 -18.76 -5.51 -58.36
C THR A 44 -17.40 -4.90 -57.97
N ASN A 45 -17.31 -4.29 -56.78
CA ASN A 45 -16.06 -3.86 -56.16
C ASN A 45 -16.00 -4.29 -54.69
N THR A 46 -15.49 -5.50 -54.42
CA THR A 46 -15.38 -6.03 -53.05
C THR A 46 -14.15 -5.53 -52.28
N SER A 47 -13.45 -4.49 -52.77
CA SER A 47 -12.15 -4.10 -52.20
C SER A 47 -12.24 -3.75 -50.72
N ASP A 48 -13.28 -3.00 -50.32
CA ASP A 48 -13.48 -2.57 -48.93
C ASP A 48 -14.24 -3.60 -48.06
N LEU A 49 -14.61 -4.75 -48.63
CA LEU A 49 -15.05 -5.93 -47.87
C LEU A 49 -13.86 -6.83 -47.44
N TYR A 50 -12.64 -6.50 -47.89
CA TYR A 50 -11.45 -7.29 -47.60
C TYR A 50 -11.02 -7.13 -46.13
N ALA A 51 -11.29 -8.17 -45.33
CA ALA A 51 -10.82 -8.22 -43.95
C ALA A 51 -9.29 -8.41 -43.91
N ARG A 52 -8.63 -7.79 -42.92
CA ARG A 52 -7.18 -7.82 -42.77
C ARG A 52 -6.65 -9.27 -42.76
N PHE A 53 -5.75 -9.60 -43.67
CA PHE A 53 -5.15 -10.95 -43.85
C PHE A 53 -6.09 -12.04 -44.39
N THR A 54 -7.20 -11.71 -45.07
CA THR A 54 -8.13 -12.71 -45.67
C THR A 54 -7.40 -13.79 -46.49
N THR A 55 -6.49 -13.42 -47.39
CA THR A 55 -5.82 -14.39 -48.28
C THR A 55 -4.93 -15.33 -47.47
N THR A 56 -4.22 -14.82 -46.48
CA THR A 56 -3.34 -15.57 -45.59
C THR A 56 -4.11 -16.56 -44.71
N VAL A 57 -5.27 -16.15 -44.16
CA VAL A 57 -6.14 -17.04 -43.38
C VAL A 57 -6.69 -18.18 -44.27
N LEU A 58 -7.06 -17.89 -45.51
CA LEU A 58 -7.49 -18.90 -46.49
C LEU A 58 -6.35 -19.84 -46.91
N CYS A 59 -5.14 -19.32 -47.14
CA CYS A 59 -3.96 -20.13 -47.42
C CYS A 59 -3.61 -21.06 -46.24
N ASN A 60 -3.63 -20.54 -45.01
CA ASN A 60 -3.48 -21.36 -43.79
C ASN A 60 -4.55 -22.45 -43.75
N ALA A 61 -5.83 -22.11 -43.93
CA ALA A 61 -6.91 -23.09 -43.94
C ALA A 61 -6.70 -24.18 -45.03
N ILE A 62 -6.25 -23.83 -46.24
CA ILE A 62 -5.95 -24.80 -47.29
C ILE A 62 -4.78 -25.72 -46.90
N VAL A 63 -3.67 -25.17 -46.39
CA VAL A 63 -2.50 -25.95 -45.95
C VAL A 63 -2.84 -26.88 -44.80
N GLN A 64 -3.53 -26.40 -43.76
CA GLN A 64 -3.92 -27.20 -42.59
C GLN A 64 -4.87 -28.35 -42.96
N ASN A 65 -5.85 -28.10 -43.84
CA ASN A 65 -6.73 -29.16 -44.37
C ASN A 65 -6.01 -30.12 -45.36
N SER A 66 -4.76 -29.84 -45.75
CA SER A 66 -3.96 -30.66 -46.67
C SER A 66 -2.87 -31.50 -45.98
N ILE A 67 -2.75 -31.44 -44.64
CA ILE A 67 -1.70 -32.17 -43.91
C ILE A 67 -1.79 -33.69 -44.13
N GLU A 68 -2.94 -34.30 -43.83
CA GLU A 68 -3.13 -35.74 -43.99
C GLU A 68 -3.17 -36.17 -45.47
N PRO A 69 -3.92 -35.50 -46.39
CA PRO A 69 -3.99 -35.90 -47.79
C PRO A 69 -2.67 -35.78 -48.57
N CYS A 70 -1.77 -34.88 -48.14
CA CYS A 70 -0.48 -34.65 -48.82
C CYS A 70 0.75 -35.12 -48.02
N GLY A 71 0.57 -35.65 -46.80
CA GLY A 71 1.66 -36.15 -45.96
C GLY A 71 2.67 -35.07 -45.55
N LEU A 72 2.20 -33.87 -45.24
CA LEU A 72 3.06 -32.71 -44.94
C LEU A 72 3.77 -32.86 -43.58
N SER A 73 5.04 -32.45 -43.51
CA SER A 73 5.75 -32.33 -42.24
C SER A 73 5.43 -31.00 -41.52
N GLU A 74 5.57 -30.96 -40.20
CA GLU A 74 5.30 -29.78 -39.34
C GLU A 74 5.98 -28.49 -39.84
N SER A 75 7.18 -28.62 -40.43
CA SER A 75 7.93 -27.50 -41.02
C SER A 75 7.32 -26.94 -42.31
N GLN A 76 6.56 -27.75 -43.05
CA GLN A 76 5.85 -27.39 -44.27
C GLN A 76 4.40 -26.96 -44.00
N SER A 77 3.83 -27.40 -42.88
CA SER A 77 2.46 -27.09 -42.44
C SER A 77 2.39 -26.21 -41.20
N ARG A 78 3.37 -25.31 -41.02
CA ARG A 78 3.37 -24.32 -39.92
C ARG A 78 2.06 -23.50 -39.93
N PRO A 79 1.37 -23.35 -38.80
CA PRO A 79 0.09 -22.64 -38.76
C PRO A 79 0.27 -21.13 -38.68
N LEU A 80 -0.82 -20.39 -38.90
CA LEU A 80 -0.85 -18.96 -38.65
C LEU A 80 -0.81 -18.64 -37.15
N CYS A 81 -0.18 -17.52 -36.77
CA CYS A 81 -0.19 -17.08 -35.38
C CYS A 81 -1.59 -16.62 -34.94
N ALA A 82 -1.99 -16.98 -33.71
CA ALA A 82 -3.32 -16.72 -33.17
C ALA A 82 -3.62 -15.22 -32.97
N ASP A 83 -2.58 -14.39 -32.81
CA ASP A 83 -2.68 -12.92 -32.85
C ASP A 83 -3.14 -12.45 -34.25
N SER A 84 -2.52 -12.95 -35.31
CA SER A 84 -2.89 -12.67 -36.70
C SER A 84 -4.32 -13.15 -37.02
N CYS A 85 -4.73 -14.30 -36.48
CA CYS A 85 -6.13 -14.76 -36.55
C CYS A 85 -7.11 -13.82 -35.82
N ALA A 86 -6.69 -13.24 -34.68
CA ALA A 86 -7.50 -12.27 -33.93
C ALA A 86 -7.62 -10.93 -34.68
N GLU A 87 -6.56 -10.48 -35.35
CA GLU A 87 -6.57 -9.25 -36.16
C GLU A 87 -7.45 -9.38 -37.41
N PHE A 88 -7.50 -10.58 -38.02
CA PHE A 88 -8.47 -10.91 -39.08
C PHE A 88 -9.91 -10.83 -38.57
N ALA A 89 -10.24 -11.51 -37.47
CA ALA A 89 -11.60 -11.51 -36.90
C ALA A 89 -12.06 -10.13 -36.39
N GLN A 90 -11.12 -9.31 -35.90
CA GLN A 90 -11.38 -7.90 -35.61
C GLN A 90 -11.74 -7.10 -36.87
N SER A 91 -11.09 -7.40 -38.00
CA SER A 91 -11.40 -6.77 -39.27
C SER A 91 -12.71 -7.24 -39.90
N GLU A 92 -13.13 -8.50 -39.70
CA GLU A 92 -14.48 -8.95 -40.07
C GLU A 92 -15.56 -8.23 -39.23
N ALA A 93 -15.33 -8.09 -37.92
CA ALA A 93 -16.20 -7.30 -37.03
C ALA A 93 -16.26 -5.82 -37.42
N TYR A 94 -15.15 -5.26 -37.93
CA TYR A 94 -15.10 -3.91 -38.47
C TYR A 94 -16.02 -3.77 -39.70
N VAL A 95 -15.79 -4.58 -40.75
CA VAL A 95 -16.55 -4.51 -42.02
C VAL A 95 -18.05 -4.76 -41.80
N THR A 96 -18.41 -5.65 -40.87
CA THR A 96 -19.82 -5.93 -40.52
C THR A 96 -20.45 -4.93 -39.55
N SER A 97 -19.73 -3.88 -39.13
CA SER A 97 -20.26 -2.78 -38.31
C SER A 97 -20.50 -1.47 -39.08
N ASP A 98 -20.18 -1.44 -40.38
CA ASP A 98 -20.57 -0.35 -41.29
C ASP A 98 -21.88 -0.72 -42.01
N ASP A 99 -22.95 0.03 -41.75
CA ASP A 99 -24.26 -0.13 -42.39
C ASP A 99 -24.22 0.03 -43.92
N GLN A 100 -23.19 0.69 -44.48
CA GLN A 100 -23.01 0.82 -45.94
C GLN A 100 -22.43 -0.45 -46.58
N LEU A 101 -21.60 -1.20 -45.85
CA LEU A 101 -20.98 -2.45 -46.32
C LEU A 101 -21.80 -3.69 -45.93
N CYS A 102 -22.48 -3.65 -44.77
CA CYS A 102 -23.27 -4.74 -44.23
C CYS A 102 -24.59 -4.27 -43.60
N SER A 103 -25.55 -3.82 -44.41
CA SER A 103 -26.88 -3.49 -43.91
C SER A 103 -27.60 -4.74 -43.38
N LYS A 104 -28.06 -4.71 -42.12
CA LYS A 104 -28.83 -5.77 -41.44
C LYS A 104 -28.11 -7.14 -41.37
N PRO A 105 -27.00 -7.27 -40.62
CA PRO A 105 -26.40 -8.57 -40.35
C PRO A 105 -27.33 -9.52 -39.59
N SER A 106 -27.03 -10.82 -39.64
CA SER A 106 -27.72 -11.88 -38.90
C SER A 106 -27.54 -11.74 -37.38
N SER A 107 -28.51 -12.24 -36.61
CA SER A 107 -28.46 -12.27 -35.13
C SER A 107 -27.26 -13.02 -34.56
N ASN A 108 -26.63 -13.88 -35.35
CA ASN A 108 -25.58 -14.80 -34.93
C ASN A 108 -24.18 -14.31 -35.36
N LEU A 109 -24.06 -13.13 -36.00
CA LEU A 109 -22.82 -12.55 -36.51
C LEU A 109 -21.63 -12.71 -35.55
N LEU A 110 -21.80 -12.30 -34.29
CA LEU A 110 -20.74 -12.34 -33.28
C LEU A 110 -20.35 -13.76 -32.83
N GLN A 111 -21.19 -14.77 -33.08
CA GLN A 111 -20.85 -16.17 -32.88
C GLN A 111 -20.08 -16.72 -34.09
N LEU A 112 -20.44 -16.30 -35.30
CA LEU A 112 -19.78 -16.70 -36.54
C LEU A 112 -18.34 -16.15 -36.62
N ILE A 113 -18.12 -14.86 -36.35
CA ILE A 113 -16.77 -14.27 -36.29
C ILE A 113 -15.90 -14.94 -35.23
N ARG A 114 -16.48 -15.33 -34.08
CA ARG A 114 -15.77 -16.12 -33.04
C ARG A 114 -15.46 -17.53 -33.51
N ALA A 115 -16.33 -18.16 -34.30
CA ALA A 115 -16.07 -19.46 -34.90
C ALA A 115 -14.92 -19.36 -35.92
N ASP A 116 -14.89 -18.33 -36.77
CA ASP A 116 -13.81 -18.16 -37.76
C ASP A 116 -12.46 -17.79 -37.13
N PHE A 117 -12.43 -16.98 -36.07
CA PHE A 117 -11.25 -16.85 -35.19
C PHE A 117 -10.79 -18.23 -34.66
N THR A 118 -11.73 -19.00 -34.08
CA THR A 118 -11.43 -20.30 -33.47
C THR A 118 -10.91 -21.29 -34.52
N ASN A 119 -11.53 -21.34 -35.71
CA ASN A 119 -11.11 -22.18 -36.84
C ASN A 119 -9.70 -21.82 -37.33
N CYS A 120 -9.34 -20.53 -37.36
CA CYS A 120 -8.02 -20.06 -37.75
C CYS A 120 -6.94 -20.45 -36.74
N ALA A 121 -7.22 -20.29 -35.44
CA ALA A 121 -6.28 -20.54 -34.35
C ALA A 121 -6.28 -21.98 -33.80
N LEU A 122 -7.16 -22.85 -34.29
CA LEU A 122 -7.28 -24.26 -33.88
C LEU A 122 -6.00 -25.12 -34.03
N PRO A 123 -5.16 -24.93 -35.07
CA PRO A 123 -4.00 -25.80 -35.27
C PRO A 123 -2.98 -25.76 -34.13
N GLY A 124 -2.37 -26.91 -33.81
CA GLY A 124 -1.27 -27.02 -32.85
C GLY A 124 -0.08 -26.16 -33.27
N GLY A 125 0.41 -25.32 -32.35
CA GLY A 125 1.50 -24.36 -32.60
C GLY A 125 1.04 -22.91 -32.82
N SER A 126 -0.23 -22.66 -33.16
CA SER A 126 -0.75 -21.29 -33.44
C SER A 126 -0.53 -20.28 -32.30
N LEU A 127 -0.38 -20.75 -31.05
CA LEU A 127 -0.15 -19.91 -29.87
C LEU A 127 1.33 -19.59 -29.61
N ASP A 128 2.26 -20.39 -30.16
CA ASP A 128 3.72 -20.25 -29.95
C ASP A 128 4.39 -19.48 -31.10
N THR A 129 4.92 -18.32 -30.76
CA THR A 129 5.71 -17.40 -31.61
C THR A 129 6.89 -18.03 -32.37
N LYS A 130 7.37 -19.21 -32.00
CA LYS A 130 8.48 -19.89 -32.70
C LYS A 130 8.01 -20.89 -33.76
N THR A 131 6.79 -21.40 -33.65
CA THR A 131 6.25 -22.43 -34.56
C THR A 131 5.22 -21.87 -35.53
N CYS A 132 4.40 -20.90 -35.12
CA CYS A 132 3.46 -20.21 -36.00
C CYS A 132 4.14 -19.21 -36.98
N ILE A 133 3.42 -18.76 -38.00
CA ILE A 133 3.83 -17.71 -38.97
C ILE A 133 2.95 -16.46 -38.75
N PRO A 134 3.52 -15.24 -38.63
CA PRO A 134 2.73 -14.01 -38.52
C PRO A 134 2.22 -13.57 -39.90
N ALA A 135 0.95 -13.14 -40.00
CA ALA A 135 0.34 -12.88 -41.31
C ALA A 135 0.96 -11.71 -42.09
N ILE A 136 1.58 -10.75 -41.39
CA ILE A 136 2.25 -9.60 -42.00
C ILE A 136 3.50 -9.98 -42.83
N GLU A 137 4.07 -11.18 -42.65
CA GLU A 137 5.12 -11.70 -43.53
C GLU A 137 4.55 -12.09 -44.91
N ASN A 138 3.32 -12.60 -44.96
CA ASN A 138 2.65 -13.02 -46.21
C ASN A 138 1.97 -11.84 -46.91
N GLU A 139 1.31 -10.95 -46.17
CA GLU A 139 0.58 -9.78 -46.67
C GLU A 139 1.17 -8.46 -46.13
N SER A 140 2.48 -8.28 -46.34
CA SER A 140 3.22 -7.06 -45.93
C SER A 140 2.75 -5.78 -46.63
N GLN A 141 2.10 -5.90 -47.79
CA GLN A 141 1.60 -4.76 -48.57
C GLN A 141 0.28 -4.25 -48.00
N ASN A 142 0.11 -2.92 -47.94
CA ASN A 142 -1.12 -2.26 -47.49
C ASN A 142 -1.60 -2.75 -46.10
N CYS A 143 -0.66 -3.13 -45.24
CA CYS A 143 -0.88 -3.66 -43.89
C CYS A 143 -1.87 -4.83 -43.76
N GLY A 144 -1.96 -5.66 -44.81
CA GLY A 144 -2.86 -6.79 -44.85
C GLY A 144 -4.28 -6.46 -45.31
N TYR A 145 -4.59 -5.23 -45.73
CA TYR A 145 -5.92 -4.83 -46.22
C TYR A 145 -6.11 -5.03 -47.73
N GLY A 146 -5.23 -5.80 -48.39
CA GLY A 146 -5.30 -6.02 -49.84
C GLY A 146 -5.30 -4.69 -50.60
N ASN A 147 -6.37 -4.43 -51.36
CA ASN A 147 -6.56 -3.18 -52.09
C ASN A 147 -7.44 -2.14 -51.38
N SER A 148 -7.99 -2.42 -50.19
CA SER A 148 -8.84 -1.45 -49.48
C SER A 148 -8.04 -0.22 -49.06
N THR A 149 -8.55 0.97 -49.41
CA THR A 149 -8.09 2.22 -48.81
C THR A 149 -8.83 2.51 -47.51
N VAL A 150 -10.12 2.17 -47.39
CA VAL A 150 -10.91 2.45 -46.18
C VAL A 150 -10.39 1.66 -44.98
N GLY A 151 -10.12 0.36 -45.14
CA GLY A 151 -9.56 -0.51 -44.10
C GLY A 151 -8.18 -0.06 -43.61
N LEU A 152 -7.26 0.24 -44.54
CA LEU A 152 -5.94 0.82 -44.20
C LEU A 152 -6.10 2.12 -43.41
N CYS A 153 -6.92 3.05 -43.90
CA CYS A 153 -7.06 4.37 -43.32
C CYS A 153 -7.76 4.32 -41.96
N SER A 154 -8.64 3.36 -41.71
CA SER A 154 -9.19 3.15 -40.38
C SER A 154 -8.20 2.48 -39.43
N TYR A 155 -7.40 1.52 -39.91
CA TYR A 155 -6.33 0.91 -39.10
C TYR A 155 -5.33 1.97 -38.64
N CYS A 156 -4.71 2.67 -39.60
CA CYS A 156 -3.72 3.70 -39.31
C CYS A 156 -4.34 4.94 -38.62
N GLY A 157 -5.60 5.28 -38.92
CA GLY A 157 -6.32 6.38 -38.27
C GLY A 157 -6.73 6.10 -36.82
N SER A 158 -6.97 4.84 -36.44
CA SER A 158 -7.30 4.48 -35.06
C SER A 158 -6.15 4.69 -34.06
N GLY A 159 -4.89 4.66 -34.53
CA GLY A 159 -3.72 5.09 -33.77
C GLY A 159 -3.46 6.61 -33.81
N GLY A 160 -4.34 7.37 -34.46
CA GLY A 160 -4.14 8.76 -34.84
C GLY A 160 -3.08 8.93 -35.94
N LEU A 161 -2.82 10.17 -36.35
CA LEU A 161 -1.81 10.53 -37.37
C LEU A 161 -0.34 10.25 -36.93
N ASN A 162 -0.13 9.45 -35.89
CA ASN A 162 1.17 8.98 -35.40
C ASN A 162 1.08 7.50 -34.96
N SER A 163 0.37 6.66 -35.73
CA SER A 163 0.41 5.20 -35.52
C SER A 163 1.86 4.73 -35.59
N THR A 164 2.35 4.15 -34.49
CA THR A 164 3.75 3.72 -34.35
C THR A 164 4.05 2.38 -35.04
N ASP A 165 3.07 1.78 -35.71
CA ASP A 165 3.33 0.64 -36.60
C ASP A 165 4.09 1.10 -37.85
N THR A 166 5.29 0.54 -38.00
CA THR A 166 6.14 0.60 -39.19
C THR A 166 5.39 0.38 -40.50
N CYS A 167 4.32 -0.44 -40.53
CA CYS A 167 3.55 -0.68 -41.74
C CYS A 167 2.76 0.55 -42.21
N CYS A 168 2.17 1.33 -41.30
CA CYS A 168 1.43 2.54 -41.66
C CYS A 168 2.33 3.60 -42.32
N TYR A 169 3.56 3.72 -41.81
CA TYR A 169 4.62 4.54 -42.41
C TYR A 169 5.02 4.02 -43.79
N ASN A 170 5.39 2.73 -43.90
CA ASN A 170 5.81 2.10 -45.16
C ASN A 170 4.72 2.12 -46.24
N SER A 171 3.44 2.16 -45.86
CA SER A 171 2.28 2.20 -46.76
C SER A 171 1.89 3.62 -47.22
N ASN A 172 2.63 4.66 -46.78
CA ASN A 172 2.35 6.09 -46.99
C ASN A 172 0.89 6.47 -46.64
N ALA A 173 0.45 6.09 -45.43
CA ALA A 173 -0.92 6.33 -44.99
C ALA A 173 -1.25 7.83 -44.85
N GLU A 174 -0.29 8.66 -44.44
CA GLU A 174 -0.50 10.12 -44.25
C GLU A 174 -0.99 10.83 -45.52
N GLU A 175 -0.43 10.47 -46.68
CA GLU A 175 -0.85 11.04 -47.97
C GLU A 175 -2.11 10.34 -48.51
N ARG A 176 -2.19 9.01 -48.40
CA ARG A 176 -3.29 8.20 -48.97
C ARG A 176 -4.62 8.32 -48.23
N CYS A 177 -4.60 8.70 -46.96
CA CYS A 177 -5.79 8.80 -46.10
C CYS A 177 -6.31 10.24 -45.91
N LYS A 178 -5.61 11.23 -46.47
CA LYS A 178 -5.84 12.66 -46.22
C LYS A 178 -7.25 13.15 -46.50
N ASP A 179 -7.89 12.61 -47.55
CA ASP A 179 -9.22 13.00 -48.01
C ASP A 179 -10.23 11.82 -47.92
N VAL A 180 -9.93 10.80 -47.11
CA VAL A 180 -10.77 9.58 -46.95
C VAL A 180 -11.76 9.75 -45.80
N THR A 181 -13.05 9.86 -46.12
CA THR A 181 -14.13 9.88 -45.10
C THR A 181 -14.38 8.48 -44.55
N LEU A 182 -13.95 8.24 -43.31
CA LEU A 182 -14.21 6.98 -42.59
C LEU A 182 -15.65 6.91 -42.03
N PRO A 183 -16.25 5.72 -41.94
CA PRO A 183 -17.56 5.52 -41.32
C PRO A 183 -17.52 5.68 -39.79
N THR A 184 -18.62 6.16 -39.20
CA THR A 184 -18.77 6.31 -37.74
C THR A 184 -19.21 4.97 -37.12
N LEU A 185 -18.25 4.18 -36.64
CA LEU A 185 -18.50 2.80 -36.21
C LEU A 185 -19.00 2.71 -34.75
N THR A 186 -19.90 1.76 -34.49
CA THR A 186 -20.59 1.64 -33.18
C THR A 186 -20.13 0.42 -32.34
N ALA A 187 -19.23 -0.42 -32.86
CA ALA A 187 -18.72 -1.59 -32.15
C ALA A 187 -17.21 -1.80 -32.32
N THR A 188 -16.55 -2.30 -31.28
CA THR A 188 -15.16 -2.76 -31.32
C THR A 188 -15.05 -4.07 -30.55
N MET A 189 -14.56 -5.13 -31.19
CA MET A 189 -14.41 -6.46 -30.58
C MET A 189 -12.97 -6.66 -30.08
N THR A 190 -12.73 -6.56 -28.77
CA THR A 190 -11.39 -6.74 -28.22
C THR A 190 -11.07 -8.21 -27.95
N PHE A 191 -10.13 -8.80 -28.70
CA PHE A 191 -9.61 -10.15 -28.47
C PHE A 191 -8.24 -10.10 -27.79
N THR A 192 -8.21 -10.04 -26.45
CA THR A 192 -6.95 -10.01 -25.69
C THR A 192 -6.34 -11.40 -25.48
N ARG A 193 -5.05 -11.56 -25.81
CA ARG A 193 -4.25 -12.76 -25.51
C ARG A 193 -4.05 -12.90 -23.99
N VAL A 194 -4.66 -13.92 -23.39
CA VAL A 194 -4.28 -14.36 -22.05
C VAL A 194 -3.03 -15.24 -22.19
N SER A 195 -1.89 -14.80 -21.65
CA SER A 195 -0.69 -15.64 -21.60
C SER A 195 -0.95 -16.88 -20.75
N PRO A 196 -0.63 -18.10 -21.24
CA PRO A 196 -0.94 -19.32 -20.51
C PRO A 196 -0.02 -19.50 -19.30
N THR A 197 -0.55 -19.23 -18.11
CA THR A 197 0.00 -19.76 -16.85
C THR A 197 -0.31 -21.25 -16.76
N SER A 198 0.71 -22.08 -16.56
CA SER A 198 0.55 -23.53 -16.48
C SER A 198 -0.31 -23.96 -15.29
N SER A 199 -1.54 -24.43 -15.56
CA SER A 199 -2.36 -25.15 -14.60
C SER A 199 -2.44 -26.62 -15.00
N ALA A 200 -1.88 -27.51 -14.17
CA ALA A 200 -2.06 -28.94 -14.31
C ALA A 200 -3.47 -29.34 -13.87
N THR A 201 -4.11 -30.28 -14.57
CA THR A 201 -5.38 -30.89 -14.16
C THR A 201 -5.11 -32.33 -13.75
N GLU A 202 -5.53 -32.72 -12.55
CA GLU A 202 -5.26 -34.06 -12.02
C GLU A 202 -6.12 -35.13 -12.70
N SER A 203 -5.51 -36.27 -13.02
CA SER A 203 -6.17 -37.45 -13.59
C SER A 203 -6.71 -38.39 -12.52
N SER A 204 -7.96 -38.81 -12.61
CA SER A 204 -8.55 -39.83 -11.74
C SER A 204 -8.51 -41.24 -12.37
N THR A 205 -7.89 -42.18 -11.66
CA THR A 205 -7.88 -43.63 -11.96
C THR A 205 -8.46 -44.37 -10.76
N GLY A 206 -9.15 -45.51 -10.86
CA GLY A 206 -9.63 -46.38 -11.95
C GLY A 206 -10.58 -47.41 -11.27
N GLY A 207 -11.04 -48.54 -11.82
CA GLY A 207 -11.08 -49.20 -13.13
C GLY A 207 -12.23 -50.25 -13.01
N GLY A 208 -12.48 -51.25 -13.86
CA GLY A 208 -11.86 -51.75 -15.09
C GLY A 208 -12.35 -53.20 -15.31
N GLY A 209 -12.63 -53.65 -16.54
CA GLY A 209 -12.99 -55.06 -16.80
C GLY A 209 -13.94 -55.34 -17.99
N ASN A 210 -13.35 -55.66 -19.13
CA ASN A 210 -13.73 -56.72 -20.08
C ASN A 210 -15.14 -56.81 -20.73
N ASN A 211 -15.12 -56.67 -22.07
CA ASN A 211 -15.61 -57.63 -23.09
C ASN A 211 -16.83 -57.31 -23.97
N ASN A 212 -16.53 -57.37 -25.28
CA ASN A 212 -17.32 -57.85 -26.44
C ASN A 212 -18.50 -57.05 -27.03
N GLU A 213 -18.23 -56.53 -28.24
CA GLU A 213 -18.95 -56.82 -29.49
C GLU A 213 -20.33 -56.20 -29.83
N ASN A 214 -20.26 -55.39 -30.92
CA ASN A 214 -21.05 -55.49 -32.16
C ASN A 214 -22.34 -54.65 -32.38
N THR A 215 -22.34 -54.08 -33.59
CA THR A 215 -23.45 -53.81 -34.53
C THR A 215 -24.53 -52.76 -34.22
N ASP A 216 -24.43 -51.68 -35.00
CA ASP A 216 -25.40 -51.19 -36.00
C ASP A 216 -26.69 -50.40 -35.63
N GLU A 217 -26.84 -49.30 -36.39
CA GLU A 217 -28.04 -48.66 -36.97
C GLU A 217 -29.27 -48.24 -36.12
N ASP A 218 -29.44 -46.90 -36.08
CA ASP A 218 -30.66 -46.11 -36.33
C ASP A 218 -31.87 -45.99 -35.37
N ASP A 219 -32.56 -44.86 -35.64
CA ASP A 219 -33.96 -44.47 -35.40
C ASP A 219 -34.39 -43.68 -34.12
N ASP A 220 -35.40 -42.83 -34.34
CA ASP A 220 -35.85 -41.73 -33.47
C ASP A 220 -37.04 -42.10 -32.56
N SER A 221 -37.04 -41.63 -31.31
CA SER A 221 -38.28 -41.30 -30.56
C SER A 221 -38.04 -40.58 -29.23
N GLY A 222 -38.86 -39.59 -28.92
CA GLY A 222 -38.74 -38.76 -27.70
C GLY A 222 -39.23 -39.43 -26.41
N GLY A 223 -38.38 -39.46 -25.37
CA GLY A 223 -38.71 -39.96 -24.04
C GLY A 223 -39.32 -38.90 -23.12
N GLY A 224 -40.59 -39.07 -22.73
CA GLY A 224 -41.24 -38.25 -21.70
C GLY A 224 -40.72 -38.54 -20.29
N LEU A 225 -40.74 -37.53 -19.41
CA LEU A 225 -40.22 -37.66 -18.03
C LEU A 225 -40.98 -38.72 -17.22
N SER A 226 -40.23 -39.65 -16.61
CA SER A 226 -40.76 -40.72 -15.76
C SER A 226 -41.65 -40.18 -14.63
N GLY A 227 -42.74 -40.90 -14.32
CA GLY A 227 -43.70 -40.53 -13.27
C GLY A 227 -43.08 -40.35 -11.88
N GLY A 228 -41.92 -40.98 -11.61
CA GLY A 228 -41.15 -40.75 -10.38
C GLY A 228 -40.61 -39.32 -10.25
N ALA A 229 -40.18 -38.70 -11.35
CA ALA A 229 -39.74 -37.31 -11.37
C ALA A 229 -40.90 -36.34 -11.12
N ILE A 230 -42.07 -36.62 -11.72
CA ILE A 230 -43.31 -35.85 -11.50
C ILE A 230 -43.73 -35.92 -10.02
N ALA A 231 -43.71 -37.10 -9.41
CA ALA A 231 -44.02 -37.28 -7.99
C ALA A 231 -43.07 -36.49 -7.07
N GLY A 232 -41.76 -36.52 -7.35
CA GLY A 232 -40.76 -35.76 -6.57
C GLY A 232 -40.99 -34.25 -6.61
N ILE A 233 -41.26 -33.69 -7.80
CA ILE A 233 -41.53 -32.25 -7.98
C ILE A 233 -42.78 -31.82 -7.21
N VAL A 234 -43.88 -32.59 -7.29
CA VAL A 234 -45.13 -32.27 -6.59
C VAL A 234 -44.94 -32.25 -5.06
N ILE A 235 -44.21 -33.21 -4.50
CA ILE A 235 -43.93 -33.27 -3.06
C ILE A 235 -43.05 -32.07 -2.62
N GLY A 236 -42.04 -31.72 -3.41
CA GLY A 236 -41.18 -30.55 -3.16
C GLY A 236 -41.95 -29.23 -3.15
N VAL A 237 -42.85 -29.02 -4.11
CA VAL A 237 -43.70 -27.82 -4.18
C VAL A 237 -44.64 -27.72 -2.98
N LEU A 238 -45.27 -28.83 -2.56
CA LEU A 238 -46.15 -28.83 -1.38
C LEU A 238 -45.40 -28.50 -0.08
N ALA A 239 -44.17 -28.98 0.09
CA ALA A 239 -43.32 -28.63 1.22
C ALA A 239 -42.92 -27.13 1.21
N GLY A 240 -42.52 -26.61 0.04
CA GLY A 240 -42.15 -25.20 -0.13
C GLY A 240 -43.31 -24.23 0.16
N VAL A 241 -44.51 -24.53 -0.35
CA VAL A 241 -45.72 -23.74 -0.08
C VAL A 241 -46.09 -23.76 1.40
N GLY A 242 -45.93 -24.89 2.09
CA GLY A 242 -46.13 -25.00 3.54
C GLY A 242 -45.22 -24.08 4.36
N LEU A 243 -43.92 -24.01 4.00
CA LEU A 243 -42.95 -23.13 4.66
C LEU A 243 -43.24 -21.64 4.40
N LEU A 244 -43.60 -21.28 3.16
CA LEU A 244 -43.98 -19.89 2.81
C LEU A 244 -45.25 -19.44 3.55
N ALA A 245 -46.26 -20.31 3.67
CA ALA A 245 -47.47 -20.03 4.43
C ALA A 245 -47.17 -19.83 5.94
N LEU A 246 -46.27 -20.62 6.51
CA LEU A 246 -45.82 -20.48 7.91
C LEU A 246 -45.10 -19.14 8.14
N GLY A 247 -44.20 -18.75 7.22
CA GLY A 247 -43.51 -17.46 7.25
C GLY A 247 -44.49 -16.28 7.19
N LEU A 248 -45.46 -16.32 6.27
CA LEU A 248 -46.48 -15.28 6.14
C LEU A 248 -47.33 -15.15 7.42
N LEU A 249 -47.70 -16.27 8.04
CA LEU A 249 -48.50 -16.29 9.27
C LEU A 249 -47.74 -15.71 10.48
N LEU A 250 -46.43 -15.95 10.56
CA LEU A 250 -45.56 -15.33 11.56
C LEU A 250 -45.43 -13.82 11.34
N CYS A 251 -45.25 -13.36 10.09
CA CYS A 251 -45.23 -11.93 9.76
C CYS A 251 -46.56 -11.23 10.09
N LEU A 252 -47.70 -11.84 9.78
CA LEU A 252 -49.03 -11.30 10.09
C LEU A 252 -49.32 -11.27 11.60
N ARG A 253 -48.82 -12.24 12.38
CA ARG A 253 -48.87 -12.18 13.86
C ARG A 253 -48.00 -11.04 14.41
N ARG A 254 -46.83 -10.78 13.82
CA ARG A 254 -45.93 -9.68 14.25
C ARG A 254 -46.51 -8.29 13.93
N ARG A 255 -47.35 -8.18 12.90
CA ARG A 255 -48.07 -6.94 12.50
C ARG A 255 -49.32 -6.60 13.34
N ARG A 256 -49.73 -7.42 14.32
CA ARG A 256 -50.91 -7.18 15.19
C ARG A 256 -50.54 -6.95 16.66
N ARG A 257 -49.71 -5.94 16.93
CA ARG A 257 -49.59 -5.29 18.25
C ARG A 257 -49.83 -3.78 18.09
N PRO A 258 -50.76 -3.17 18.84
CA PRO A 258 -51.08 -1.75 18.69
C PRO A 258 -49.98 -0.86 19.31
N SER A 259 -49.62 0.20 18.60
CA SER A 259 -48.68 1.24 19.04
C SER A 259 -49.41 2.40 19.73
N SER A 260 -48.83 2.97 20.78
CA SER A 260 -49.30 4.20 21.43
C SER A 260 -48.10 5.00 21.99
N PRO A 261 -48.15 6.35 22.08
CA PRO A 261 -46.93 7.17 21.94
C PRO A 261 -46.31 7.71 23.23
N LYS A 262 -44.98 7.81 23.21
CA LYS A 262 -44.01 8.68 23.92
C LYS A 262 -42.63 8.31 23.35
N GLY A 263 -41.57 9.11 23.41
CA GLY A 263 -41.29 10.42 24.01
C GLY A 263 -39.76 10.57 24.02
N SER A 264 -39.20 11.79 24.13
CA SER A 264 -37.73 11.96 24.07
C SER A 264 -37.02 11.17 25.16
N ILE A 265 -35.98 10.41 24.77
CA ILE A 265 -35.15 9.56 25.66
C ILE A 265 -33.70 10.08 25.77
N PHE A 266 -33.35 11.18 25.09
CA PHE A 266 -32.01 11.79 25.18
C PHE A 266 -31.81 12.63 26.46
N ASN A 267 -32.14 12.05 27.61
CA ASN A 267 -31.72 12.48 28.95
C ASN A 267 -32.21 11.50 30.04
N GLN A 268 -31.33 10.61 30.53
CA GLN A 268 -31.12 10.30 31.96
C GLN A 268 -30.00 9.25 32.15
N PRO A 269 -29.32 9.22 33.32
CA PRO A 269 -28.09 8.46 33.52
C PRO A 269 -28.30 6.97 33.84
N SER A 270 -27.27 6.16 33.62
CA SER A 270 -27.26 4.74 34.00
C SER A 270 -26.94 4.55 35.49
N PRO A 271 -27.67 3.69 36.23
CA PRO A 271 -27.47 3.49 37.66
C PRO A 271 -26.27 2.59 38.01
N ALA A 272 -25.65 2.83 39.16
CA ALA A 272 -24.52 2.06 39.67
C ALA A 272 -24.89 0.59 39.99
N ARG A 273 -24.02 -0.35 39.59
CA ARG A 273 -24.23 -1.79 39.84
C ARG A 273 -23.67 -2.22 41.18
N GLN A 274 -24.56 -2.49 42.14
CA GLN A 274 -24.20 -3.14 43.41
C GLN A 274 -23.67 -4.57 43.17
N GLY A 275 -22.64 -4.96 43.92
CA GLY A 275 -22.12 -6.34 43.95
C GLY A 275 -22.65 -7.11 45.17
N PRO A 276 -22.95 -8.42 45.07
CA PRO A 276 -23.17 -9.28 46.23
C PRO A 276 -21.86 -9.68 46.91
N ALA A 277 -21.87 -9.85 48.22
CA ALA A 277 -20.69 -10.23 49.01
C ALA A 277 -20.69 -11.71 49.44
N THR A 278 -19.47 -12.26 49.55
CA THR A 278 -19.01 -13.31 50.49
C THR A 278 -19.99 -14.36 51.05
N MET A 279 -19.67 -15.64 50.83
CA MET A 279 -19.75 -16.69 51.86
C MET A 279 -18.56 -17.65 51.68
N ALA A 280 -18.15 -18.35 52.75
CA ALA A 280 -16.92 -19.15 52.80
C ALA A 280 -17.15 -20.57 53.30
N GLN A 281 -16.27 -21.51 52.90
CA GLN A 281 -15.62 -22.47 53.82
C GLN A 281 -14.45 -23.21 53.14
N ALA A 282 -13.68 -24.00 53.89
CA ALA A 282 -12.35 -24.51 53.51
C ALA A 282 -12.10 -25.97 53.93
N ALA A 283 -11.07 -26.63 53.36
CA ALA A 283 -10.42 -27.82 53.92
C ALA A 283 -9.01 -28.11 53.34
N ASN A 284 -8.01 -28.28 54.23
CA ASN A 284 -6.92 -29.30 54.27
C ASN A 284 -6.11 -29.63 52.98
N SER A 285 -4.81 -29.29 52.89
CA SER A 285 -3.58 -29.99 53.42
C SER A 285 -2.97 -31.02 52.44
N THR A 286 -1.65 -31.23 52.27
CA THR A 286 -0.47 -31.01 53.15
C THR A 286 0.83 -30.74 52.33
N ALA A 287 1.93 -30.28 52.95
CA ALA A 287 3.23 -29.90 52.31
C ALA A 287 4.26 -31.08 52.22
N PRO A 288 5.52 -30.94 51.70
CA PRO A 288 6.58 -30.05 52.27
C PRO A 288 7.72 -29.48 51.36
N GLN A 289 8.40 -28.41 51.87
CA GLN A 289 9.85 -28.06 51.75
C GLN A 289 10.52 -27.75 50.38
N GLY A 290 11.17 -26.55 50.25
CA GLY A 290 12.23 -26.33 49.25
C GLY A 290 12.63 -24.88 48.84
N TYR A 291 13.53 -24.25 49.60
CA TYR A 291 14.36 -23.05 49.27
C TYR A 291 13.81 -21.60 49.34
N GLU A 292 14.74 -20.67 49.56
CA GLU A 292 14.56 -19.25 49.95
C GLU A 292 14.58 -18.25 48.77
N VAL A 293 13.97 -17.07 48.97
CA VAL A 293 14.09 -15.88 48.12
C VAL A 293 14.10 -14.61 49.00
N LEU A 294 14.99 -13.64 48.71
CA LEU A 294 15.00 -12.19 49.00
C LEU A 294 16.50 -11.70 48.98
N PRO A 295 16.83 -10.39 48.85
CA PRO A 295 16.39 -9.47 47.81
C PRO A 295 17.51 -8.55 47.22
N GLY A 296 17.23 -7.91 46.08
CA GLY A 296 17.68 -6.53 45.82
C GLY A 296 18.98 -6.32 45.02
N GLY A 297 18.89 -5.48 43.98
CA GLY A 297 20.02 -4.91 43.22
C GLY A 297 19.55 -3.69 42.43
N ARG A 298 20.30 -2.57 42.45
CA ARG A 298 19.86 -1.28 41.91
C ARG A 298 20.14 -1.14 40.40
N ILE A 299 19.24 -0.46 39.68
CA ILE A 299 19.45 -0.06 38.28
C ILE A 299 20.46 1.10 38.23
N ALA A 300 21.40 1.05 37.27
CA ALA A 300 22.34 2.14 37.00
C ALA A 300 21.85 3.02 35.83
N ARG A 301 22.00 4.34 35.94
CA ARG A 301 21.83 5.28 34.83
C ARG A 301 23.01 5.17 33.87
N MET A 302 22.76 5.17 32.55
CA MET A 302 23.73 5.66 31.55
C MET A 302 22.98 6.29 30.37
N SER A 303 23.43 7.48 29.96
CA SER A 303 23.08 8.11 28.67
C SER A 303 24.34 8.14 27.81
N ALA A 304 24.29 7.54 26.62
CA ALA A 304 25.35 7.56 25.61
C ALA A 304 24.75 7.10 24.26
N LEU A 305 25.05 7.71 23.11
CA LEU A 305 25.84 8.93 22.90
C LEU A 305 25.34 9.68 21.66
N GLU A 306 25.25 11.01 21.76
CA GLU A 306 24.91 11.91 20.65
C GLU A 306 26.20 12.38 19.97
N GLY A 307 26.37 12.10 18.68
CA GLY A 307 27.64 12.26 17.97
C GLY A 307 27.93 13.71 17.58
N HIS A 308 28.82 14.38 18.29
CA HIS A 308 29.30 15.71 17.90
C HIS A 308 30.10 15.70 16.58
N SER A 309 29.97 16.77 15.81
CA SER A 309 30.92 17.18 14.77
C SER A 309 30.95 18.70 14.70
N GLY A 310 31.70 19.31 15.60
CA GLY A 310 32.04 20.73 15.57
C GLY A 310 33.53 20.87 15.35
N ASP A 311 33.91 21.56 14.28
CA ASP A 311 35.29 21.94 14.01
C ASP A 311 35.35 23.47 13.93
N SER A 312 36.34 24.09 14.59
CA SER A 312 36.35 25.54 14.84
C SER A 312 37.63 26.19 14.30
N PRO A 313 37.54 27.22 13.47
CA PRO A 313 38.71 27.85 12.87
C PRO A 313 39.52 28.64 13.90
N SER A 314 40.84 28.71 13.70
CA SER A 314 41.74 29.55 14.49
C SER A 314 42.23 30.76 13.69
N HIS A 315 42.65 31.79 14.41
CA HIS A 315 42.92 33.16 13.95
C HIS A 315 43.70 33.31 12.64
N HIS A 316 43.33 34.32 11.85
CA HIS A 316 44.27 35.40 11.52
C HIS A 316 43.53 36.76 11.40
N ARG A 317 44.18 37.81 10.90
CA ARG A 317 43.98 39.20 11.33
C ARG A 317 43.75 40.18 10.16
N ASP A 318 43.27 41.38 10.53
CA ASP A 318 43.43 42.69 9.86
C ASP A 318 42.49 43.16 8.72
N THR A 319 41.87 44.32 9.01
CA THR A 319 41.68 45.51 8.16
C THR A 319 40.78 45.52 6.90
N SER A 320 39.51 45.90 7.14
CA SER A 320 38.86 47.14 6.62
C SER A 320 38.55 47.37 5.13
N SER A 321 37.46 48.15 4.93
CA SER A 321 37.02 48.85 3.69
C SER A 321 36.34 48.00 2.60
N ALA A 322 35.52 48.55 1.70
CA ALA A 322 34.50 49.62 1.82
C ALA A 322 33.68 49.73 0.51
N ALA A 323 32.34 49.90 0.61
CA ALA A 323 31.42 50.47 -0.39
C ALA A 323 31.40 49.90 -1.84
N GLY A 324 30.36 50.21 -2.63
CA GLY A 324 30.50 50.18 -4.09
C GLY A 324 29.23 50.01 -4.93
N GLY A 325 28.80 48.76 -5.16
CA GLY A 325 27.58 48.42 -5.92
C GLY A 325 27.57 48.75 -7.43
N ILE A 326 26.34 48.88 -7.97
CA ILE A 326 25.95 49.41 -9.31
C ILE A 326 26.05 48.47 -10.54
N ALA A 327 24.93 47.76 -10.80
CA ALA A 327 24.22 47.63 -12.10
C ALA A 327 24.73 46.72 -13.26
N ALA A 328 23.85 46.62 -14.30
CA ALA A 328 23.89 45.86 -15.57
C ALA A 328 23.89 44.31 -15.45
N VAL A 329 22.91 43.51 -15.89
CA VAL A 329 21.89 43.52 -16.98
C VAL A 329 22.42 43.13 -18.37
N GLY A 330 21.99 41.94 -18.84
CA GLY A 330 21.75 41.63 -20.26
C GLY A 330 22.82 40.79 -20.99
N GLY A 331 22.47 39.57 -21.37
CA GLY A 331 23.25 38.72 -22.29
C GLY A 331 22.56 37.39 -22.59
N TYR A 332 22.26 37.12 -23.86
CA TYR A 332 21.57 35.91 -24.35
C TYR A 332 22.48 35.10 -25.29
N GLN A 333 22.04 33.88 -25.60
CA GLN A 333 22.61 32.90 -26.56
C GLN A 333 23.79 32.07 -26.00
N ARG A 334 23.85 30.72 -26.04
CA ARG A 334 23.22 29.60 -26.79
C ARG A 334 24.06 29.07 -27.95
N ARG A 335 24.26 27.74 -27.93
CA ARG A 335 24.73 26.79 -28.96
C ARG A 335 26.18 26.27 -28.88
N ASP A 336 26.22 24.99 -28.49
CA ASP A 336 26.76 23.85 -29.25
C ASP A 336 28.26 23.62 -29.44
N ASN A 337 28.56 22.32 -29.50
CA ASN A 337 29.79 21.61 -29.83
C ASN A 337 30.97 21.65 -28.84
N SER A 338 31.88 20.65 -28.85
CA SER A 338 31.80 19.18 -29.10
C SER A 338 33.25 18.68 -29.11
N SER A 339 33.53 17.52 -28.50
CA SER A 339 34.76 16.72 -28.72
C SER A 339 36.10 17.38 -28.31
N SER A 340 37.22 16.67 -28.12
CA SER A 340 37.44 15.25 -27.74
C SER A 340 38.91 15.10 -27.27
N ASP A 341 39.43 13.87 -27.23
CA ASP A 341 40.84 13.47 -27.10
C ASP A 341 41.42 13.60 -25.67
N GLU A 342 41.82 12.56 -24.92
CA GLU A 342 42.53 11.27 -25.15
C GLU A 342 44.07 11.31 -24.97
N PHE A 343 44.57 10.27 -24.28
CA PHE A 343 45.94 9.71 -24.33
C PHE A 343 47.13 10.53 -23.71
N THR A 344 48.18 9.94 -23.10
CA THR A 344 48.38 8.55 -22.57
C THR A 344 49.69 8.40 -21.73
N SER A 345 49.89 7.23 -21.09
CA SER A 345 51.17 6.64 -20.60
C SER A 345 51.87 7.13 -19.30
N SER A 346 51.54 6.44 -18.20
CA SER A 346 52.34 5.42 -17.46
C SER A 346 53.76 5.67 -16.85
N PRO A 347 54.04 5.11 -15.63
CA PRO A 347 55.34 5.16 -14.92
C PRO A 347 56.06 3.79 -14.73
N PRO A 348 57.34 3.78 -14.27
CA PRO A 348 57.98 2.58 -13.67
C PRO A 348 58.84 2.81 -12.38
N SER A 349 58.97 1.74 -11.57
CA SER A 349 60.05 1.45 -10.55
C SER A 349 60.07 2.25 -9.22
N SER A 350 60.58 1.73 -8.07
CA SER A 350 61.25 0.44 -7.75
C SER A 350 60.97 -0.07 -6.29
N GLU A 351 61.45 -1.28 -5.96
CA GLU A 351 61.30 -2.03 -4.68
C GLU A 351 62.21 -1.48 -3.51
N THR A 352 62.31 -1.99 -2.25
CA THR A 352 62.29 -3.38 -1.71
C THR A 352 62.27 -3.49 -0.15
N ARG A 353 61.80 -4.64 0.42
CA ARG A 353 62.01 -5.21 1.81
C ARG A 353 61.43 -4.44 3.03
N GLY A 354 60.93 -5.01 4.15
CA GLY A 354 60.64 -6.41 4.62
C GLY A 354 61.48 -6.84 5.87
N GLY A 355 60.99 -7.44 6.99
CA GLY A 355 59.65 -7.92 7.43
C GLY A 355 59.70 -8.68 8.81
N VAL A 356 58.73 -9.60 9.10
CA VAL A 356 58.70 -10.68 10.15
C VAL A 356 58.09 -10.45 11.58
N LEU A 357 56.82 -10.89 11.76
CA LEU A 357 56.14 -11.71 12.83
C LEU A 357 56.37 -11.58 14.39
N ARG A 358 55.26 -11.25 15.11
CA ARG A 358 54.64 -11.91 16.34
C ARG A 358 55.38 -11.94 17.73
N PRO A 359 54.67 -12.12 18.89
CA PRO A 359 53.29 -11.74 19.31
C PRO A 359 53.23 -11.03 20.74
N PRO A 360 52.42 -11.33 21.81
CA PRO A 360 51.86 -10.35 22.79
C PRO A 360 52.45 -10.54 24.24
N PRO A 361 51.83 -10.32 25.47
CA PRO A 361 50.46 -9.92 25.87
C PRO A 361 50.20 -9.11 27.21
N THR A 362 48.90 -8.90 27.54
CA THR A 362 48.23 -8.72 28.88
C THR A 362 48.23 -7.39 29.69
N LYS A 363 47.08 -7.18 30.39
CA LYS A 363 46.70 -6.08 31.33
C LYS A 363 47.45 -6.20 32.70
N PRO A 364 47.51 -5.15 33.57
CA PRO A 364 46.48 -5.02 34.63
C PRO A 364 46.23 -3.64 35.33
N ARG A 365 44.97 -3.44 35.77
CA ARG A 365 44.48 -2.92 37.10
C ARG A 365 44.84 -1.52 37.69
N ARG A 366 43.73 -0.78 37.96
CA ARG A 366 43.18 -0.32 39.28
C ARG A 366 43.50 1.07 39.88
N HIS A 367 42.52 1.49 40.72
CA HIS A 367 42.50 2.55 41.74
C HIS A 367 42.54 4.00 41.20
N GLY A 368 41.93 4.98 41.88
CA GLY A 368 41.08 4.89 43.08
C GLY A 368 40.48 6.24 43.50
N SER A 369 39.18 6.25 43.78
CA SER A 369 38.43 7.42 44.31
C SER A 369 38.90 7.82 45.72
N LEU A 370 38.82 9.13 46.06
CA LEU A 370 38.04 9.68 47.20
C LEU A 370 38.49 11.09 47.68
N SER A 371 37.51 11.84 48.20
CA SER A 371 37.59 12.87 49.27
C SER A 371 38.58 14.06 49.21
N SER A 372 38.01 15.24 48.99
CA SER A 372 37.93 16.38 49.92
C SER A 372 38.99 16.54 51.03
N ASN A 373 39.69 17.70 51.07
CA ASN A 373 39.52 18.71 52.15
C ASN A 373 40.43 19.98 52.04
N SER A 374 39.87 21.10 52.49
CA SER A 374 40.47 22.21 53.29
C SER A 374 41.87 22.80 53.00
N ALA A 375 41.97 24.14 52.89
CA ALA A 375 42.48 25.05 53.96
C ALA A 375 43.10 26.38 53.45
N LEU A 376 43.08 27.41 54.32
CA LEU A 376 43.79 28.72 54.28
C LEU A 376 43.43 29.74 53.16
N GLY A 377 43.18 31.03 53.44
CA GLY A 377 42.85 31.70 54.71
C GLY A 377 43.26 33.19 54.83
N SER A 378 42.32 34.08 55.18
CA SER A 378 42.62 35.46 55.65
C SER A 378 41.53 36.09 56.57
N SER A 379 41.72 35.94 57.88
CA SER A 379 41.35 36.87 59.00
C SER A 379 39.97 37.58 59.13
N VAL A 380 39.28 37.25 60.26
CA VAL A 380 38.68 38.19 61.27
C VAL A 380 37.36 38.95 60.94
N PRO A 381 36.39 39.21 61.87
CA PRO A 381 36.13 38.69 63.25
C PRO A 381 34.70 38.11 63.55
N GLN A 382 34.60 37.35 64.66
CA GLN A 382 33.50 37.11 65.65
C GLN A 382 31.96 37.03 65.33
N SER A 383 31.30 36.22 66.18
CA SER A 383 29.88 35.73 66.27
C SER A 383 28.87 36.76 66.89
N PRO A 384 27.62 36.45 67.38
CA PRO A 384 26.90 35.17 67.68
C PRO A 384 25.44 35.01 67.11
N SER A 385 24.93 33.79 66.83
CA SER A 385 24.04 32.88 67.64
C SER A 385 22.67 33.44 68.09
N SER A 386 21.55 32.69 68.11
CA SER A 386 21.22 31.53 68.99
C SER A 386 19.82 30.95 68.60
N ALA A 387 19.26 29.85 69.15
CA ALA A 387 19.73 28.53 69.65
C ALA A 387 18.50 27.71 70.14
N GLY A 388 18.57 26.37 70.20
CA GLY A 388 17.64 25.52 70.99
C GLY A 388 16.98 24.34 70.25
N GLY A 389 16.95 23.17 70.88
CA GLY A 389 16.30 21.94 70.39
C GLY A 389 16.30 20.82 71.43
N PHE A 390 15.56 19.72 71.19
CA PHE A 390 15.47 18.53 72.04
C PHE A 390 15.26 17.24 71.21
N SER A 391 15.62 16.09 71.78
CA SER A 391 15.51 14.71 71.23
C SER A 391 14.73 13.82 72.23
N SER A 392 14.36 12.54 72.02
CA SER A 392 14.90 11.36 71.28
C SER A 392 13.73 10.35 71.05
N PRO A 393 13.85 9.13 70.45
CA PRO A 393 15.05 8.36 70.02
C PRO A 393 14.96 7.76 68.58
N GLN A 394 15.85 6.79 68.26
CA GLN A 394 16.21 6.39 66.89
C GLN A 394 15.66 5.02 66.44
N GLY A 395 15.34 4.94 65.14
CA GLY A 395 15.36 3.72 64.32
C GLY A 395 16.42 3.86 63.21
N VAL A 396 16.82 2.75 62.56
CA VAL A 396 17.98 2.73 61.65
C VAL A 396 17.67 3.06 60.19
N ALA A 397 18.68 3.59 59.51
CA ALA A 397 18.80 3.80 58.05
C ALA A 397 17.91 4.91 57.42
N SER A 398 18.49 6.10 57.29
CA SER A 398 18.17 7.06 56.22
C SER A 398 19.46 7.35 55.44
N GLN A 399 19.44 7.11 54.13
CA GLN A 399 20.26 7.89 53.20
C GLN A 399 19.39 9.09 52.79
N GLN A 400 19.96 10.29 52.85
CA GLN A 400 19.21 11.51 52.55
C GLN A 400 19.06 11.65 51.04
N SER A 401 17.82 11.61 50.53
CA SER A 401 17.49 11.99 49.16
C SER A 401 17.56 13.51 49.01
N GLU A 402 18.02 13.98 47.86
CA GLU A 402 18.18 15.42 47.59
C GLU A 402 16.96 15.96 46.85
N GLN A 403 16.51 17.17 47.23
CA GLN A 403 15.35 17.80 46.60
C GLN A 403 15.76 18.42 45.26
N LEU A 404 15.12 17.98 44.17
CA LEU A 404 15.35 18.51 42.83
C LEU A 404 14.57 19.81 42.59
N PRO A 405 15.15 20.79 41.85
CA PRO A 405 14.48 22.06 41.54
C PRO A 405 13.43 21.95 40.42
N PHE A 406 13.52 20.92 39.57
CA PHE A 406 12.56 20.60 38.52
C PHE A 406 12.62 19.10 38.15
N PHE A 407 11.61 18.62 37.45
CA PHE A 407 11.55 17.26 36.88
C PHE A 407 10.92 17.31 35.50
N LYS A 408 11.60 16.78 34.47
CA LYS A 408 11.05 16.75 33.12
C LYS A 408 9.86 15.82 33.03
N ASP A 409 8.73 16.34 32.54
CA ASP A 409 7.53 15.55 32.30
C ASP A 409 7.78 14.46 31.24
N TYR A 410 7.14 13.30 31.38
CA TYR A 410 7.21 12.20 30.42
C TYR A 410 6.16 12.31 29.30
N TYR A 411 5.16 13.18 29.45
CA TYR A 411 4.05 13.33 28.50
C TYR A 411 3.93 14.77 27.93
N SER A 412 4.59 15.78 28.51
CA SER A 412 4.79 17.12 27.89
C SER A 412 6.27 17.36 27.53
N GLN A 413 6.59 18.53 26.96
CA GLN A 413 7.98 18.99 26.84
C GLN A 413 8.40 19.93 27.97
N ASP A 414 7.47 20.26 28.88
CA ASP A 414 7.66 21.21 29.97
C ASP A 414 8.28 20.52 31.20
N ASP A 415 8.98 21.31 32.02
CA ASP A 415 9.58 20.85 33.27
C ASP A 415 8.65 21.16 34.46
N ILE A 416 8.32 20.14 35.26
CA ILE A 416 7.49 20.24 36.47
C ILE A 416 8.33 20.85 37.59
N HIS A 417 7.85 21.95 38.19
CA HIS A 417 8.52 22.65 39.28
C HIS A 417 7.77 22.51 40.63
N PRO A 418 8.47 22.62 41.78
CA PRO A 418 7.84 22.73 43.08
C PRO A 418 6.90 23.95 43.15
N GLY A 419 5.60 23.69 43.29
CA GLY A 419 4.53 24.68 43.28
C GLY A 419 3.48 24.48 42.19
N ASP A 420 3.78 23.69 41.15
CA ASP A 420 2.89 23.48 40.00
C ASP A 420 1.69 22.59 40.31
N ARG A 421 0.66 22.67 39.45
CA ARG A 421 -0.52 21.78 39.46
C ARG A 421 -0.38 20.73 38.37
N ILE A 422 -0.61 19.47 38.74
CA ILE A 422 -0.53 18.32 37.86
C ILE A 422 -1.81 17.49 37.97
N ALA A 423 -2.21 16.85 36.86
CA ALA A 423 -3.26 15.83 36.85
C ALA A 423 -2.65 14.43 36.92
N VAL A 424 -3.34 13.53 37.61
CA VAL A 424 -3.04 12.09 37.60
C VAL A 424 -3.60 11.45 36.33
N LEU A 425 -2.74 10.85 35.52
CA LEU A 425 -3.13 10.12 34.30
C LEU A 425 -3.44 8.64 34.56
N TRP A 426 -2.85 8.07 35.60
CA TRP A 426 -2.90 6.65 35.93
C TRP A 426 -3.19 6.44 37.42
N ALA A 427 -4.15 5.57 37.72
CA ALA A 427 -4.48 5.25 39.11
C ALA A 427 -3.28 4.59 39.82
N TYR A 428 -3.06 4.97 41.08
CA TYR A 428 -1.99 4.46 41.93
C TYR A 428 -2.54 4.02 43.28
N GLN A 429 -2.10 2.85 43.75
CA GLN A 429 -2.52 2.27 45.02
C GLN A 429 -1.31 2.21 45.97
N PRO A 430 -1.39 2.83 47.16
CA PRO A 430 -0.23 3.11 47.99
C PRO A 430 0.33 1.84 48.64
N ARG A 431 1.66 1.78 48.77
CA ARG A 431 2.37 0.67 49.41
C ARG A 431 2.77 0.99 50.85
N ALA A 432 3.08 2.25 51.13
CA ALA A 432 3.31 2.82 52.46
C ALA A 432 2.20 3.82 52.85
N THR A 433 2.10 4.14 54.15
CA THR A 433 1.01 4.97 54.72
C THR A 433 1.13 6.48 54.41
N ASP A 434 2.33 6.89 54.00
CA ASP A 434 2.74 8.22 53.58
C ASP A 434 2.64 8.44 52.06
N GLU A 435 2.14 7.46 51.31
CA GLU A 435 1.80 7.57 49.89
C GLU A 435 0.32 7.95 49.67
N PHE A 436 0.01 8.68 48.59
CA PHE A 436 -1.38 8.88 48.17
C PHE A 436 -1.97 7.63 47.49
N ALA A 437 -3.25 7.36 47.75
CA ALA A 437 -4.11 6.69 46.77
C ALA A 437 -4.58 7.73 45.75
N LEU A 438 -4.48 7.40 44.46
CA LEU A 438 -4.78 8.31 43.35
C LEU A 438 -5.64 7.61 42.30
N GLU A 439 -6.66 8.29 41.78
CA GLU A 439 -7.42 7.89 40.60
C GLU A 439 -7.08 8.78 39.39
N ARG A 440 -7.40 8.33 38.17
CA ARG A 440 -7.27 9.18 36.98
C ARG A 440 -8.16 10.41 37.12
N GLY A 441 -7.60 11.59 36.86
CA GLY A 441 -8.30 12.87 36.92
C GLY A 441 -8.23 13.57 38.28
N ASP A 442 -7.60 12.96 39.30
CA ASP A 442 -7.29 13.66 40.56
C ASP A 442 -6.21 14.73 40.34
N MET A 443 -6.30 15.82 41.10
CA MET A 443 -5.42 16.98 41.00
C MET A 443 -4.48 17.05 42.20
N LEU A 444 -3.19 17.26 41.93
CA LEU A 444 -2.16 17.42 42.93
C LEU A 444 -1.44 18.76 42.74
N LYS A 445 -1.02 19.38 43.84
CA LYS A 445 -0.02 20.45 43.84
C LYS A 445 1.32 19.90 44.32
N VAL A 446 2.37 20.06 43.51
CA VAL A 446 3.73 19.65 43.86
C VAL A 446 4.26 20.55 44.98
N VAL A 447 4.86 19.96 46.01
CA VAL A 447 5.54 20.65 47.12
C VAL A 447 7.04 20.35 47.12
N GLY A 448 7.44 19.11 46.81
CA GLY A 448 8.82 18.70 46.64
C GLY A 448 8.98 17.61 45.58
N ILE A 449 10.17 17.53 44.99
CA ILE A 449 10.58 16.58 43.95
C ILE A 449 11.88 15.95 44.45
N TRP A 450 12.04 14.63 44.34
CA TRP A 450 13.17 13.89 44.90
C TRP A 450 13.94 13.12 43.80
N ASP A 451 15.24 12.88 44.05
CA ASP A 451 16.16 12.34 43.04
C ASP A 451 15.94 10.88 42.62
N ASP A 452 15.06 10.19 43.35
CA ASP A 452 14.60 8.81 43.13
C ASP A 452 13.36 8.68 42.22
N GLY A 453 12.75 9.81 41.81
CA GLY A 453 11.58 9.86 40.93
C GLY A 453 10.23 10.01 41.64
N TRP A 454 10.22 10.22 42.96
CA TRP A 454 9.02 10.58 43.72
C TRP A 454 8.86 12.10 43.85
N ALA A 455 7.63 12.53 44.07
CA ALA A 455 7.31 13.87 44.55
C ALA A 455 6.45 13.80 45.81
N THR A 456 6.54 14.82 46.64
CA THR A 456 5.60 15.08 47.73
C THR A 456 4.70 16.25 47.34
N GLY A 457 3.42 16.16 47.69
CA GLY A 457 2.44 17.17 47.31
C GLY A 457 1.21 17.18 48.19
N VAL A 458 0.25 18.03 47.84
CA VAL A 458 -1.06 18.14 48.48
C VAL A 458 -2.15 17.95 47.43
N MET A 459 -3.14 17.11 47.73
CA MET A 459 -4.31 16.90 46.89
C MET A 459 -5.18 18.15 46.86
N LEU A 460 -5.70 18.51 45.69
CA LEU A 460 -6.58 19.66 45.49
C LEU A 460 -8.03 19.18 45.42
N ASN A 461 -8.96 19.93 46.04
CA ASN A 461 -10.40 19.65 46.01
C ASN A 461 -11.04 20.10 44.67
N GLU A 462 -10.52 19.59 43.57
CA GLU A 462 -11.03 19.75 42.20
C GLU A 462 -10.56 18.56 41.34
N ARG A 463 -11.39 18.04 40.44
CA ARG A 463 -10.90 17.10 39.40
C ARG A 463 -10.50 17.82 38.13
N ALA A 464 -9.62 17.19 37.34
CA ALA A 464 -9.09 17.74 36.09
C ALA A 464 -10.22 18.19 35.14
N GLU A 465 -11.26 17.37 34.97
CA GLU A 465 -12.44 17.66 34.14
C GLU A 465 -13.18 18.94 34.60
N GLU A 466 -13.37 19.12 35.91
CA GLU A 466 -14.03 20.30 36.49
C GLU A 466 -13.17 21.57 36.35
N TRP A 467 -11.85 21.41 36.45
CA TRP A 467 -10.88 22.49 36.31
C TRP A 467 -10.75 22.93 34.85
N GLU A 468 -10.76 21.99 33.90
CA GLU A 468 -10.82 22.26 32.46
C GLU A 468 -12.14 22.94 32.07
N ALA A 469 -13.29 22.43 32.52
CA ALA A 469 -14.59 23.05 32.27
C ALA A 469 -14.66 24.50 32.80
N ARG A 470 -14.10 24.76 33.97
CA ARG A 470 -14.00 26.09 34.58
C ARG A 470 -13.06 27.03 33.81
N ARG A 471 -11.89 26.51 33.37
CA ARG A 471 -10.93 27.23 32.52
C ARG A 471 -11.54 27.57 31.16
N GLN A 472 -12.32 26.66 30.57
CA GLN A 472 -13.03 26.88 29.31
C GLN A 472 -14.10 27.96 29.46
N ALA A 473 -14.95 27.89 30.50
CA ALA A 473 -15.93 28.94 30.79
C ALA A 473 -15.29 30.33 31.02
N GLN A 474 -14.07 30.39 31.59
CA GLN A 474 -13.30 31.63 31.71
C GLN A 474 -12.74 32.13 30.36
N ARG A 475 -12.29 31.23 29.46
CA ARG A 475 -11.90 31.57 28.09
C ARG A 475 -13.09 32.16 27.32
N ASP A 476 -14.24 31.49 27.34
CA ASP A 476 -15.47 31.90 26.63
C ASP A 476 -16.08 33.20 27.18
N SER A 477 -15.76 33.57 28.44
CA SER A 477 -16.15 34.86 29.04
C SER A 477 -15.31 36.05 28.57
N GLY A 478 -14.27 35.85 27.75
CA GLY A 478 -13.46 36.91 27.15
C GLY A 478 -12.53 37.66 28.11
N VAL A 479 -12.45 37.25 29.38
CA VAL A 479 -11.67 37.95 30.43
C VAL A 479 -10.18 37.58 30.31
N SER A 480 -9.46 38.29 29.44
CA SER A 480 -8.00 38.18 29.33
C SER A 480 -7.31 38.70 30.60
N ASN A 481 -6.22 38.05 31.01
CA ASN A 481 -5.46 38.38 32.23
C ASN A 481 -4.98 39.84 32.24
N ALA A 482 -5.69 40.70 32.97
CA ALA A 482 -5.12 41.94 33.49
C ALA A 482 -4.14 41.63 34.62
N SER A 483 -3.09 42.44 34.79
CA SER A 483 -2.05 42.23 35.81
C SER A 483 -2.53 42.54 37.24
N GLY A 484 -3.36 41.65 37.80
CA GLY A 484 -3.77 41.65 39.19
C GLY A 484 -2.73 41.01 40.13
N ARG A 485 -2.95 41.17 41.45
CA ARG A 485 -2.18 40.43 42.46
C ARG A 485 -2.39 38.92 42.28
N ARG A 486 -1.42 38.11 42.72
CA ARG A 486 -1.67 36.70 43.03
C ARG A 486 -2.82 36.63 44.04
N ASP A 487 -4.01 36.23 43.60
CA ASP A 487 -5.07 35.87 44.52
C ASP A 487 -4.60 34.69 45.37
N SER A 488 -4.69 34.86 46.69
CA SER A 488 -4.38 33.80 47.64
C SER A 488 -5.44 32.72 47.49
N SER A 489 -5.08 31.62 46.80
CA SER A 489 -5.87 30.40 46.76
C SER A 489 -6.33 30.01 48.18
N PRO A 490 -7.52 29.40 48.34
CA PRO A 490 -7.92 28.86 49.63
C PRO A 490 -6.85 27.92 50.19
N ALA A 491 -6.72 27.89 51.51
CA ALA A 491 -5.71 27.08 52.18
C ALA A 491 -5.84 25.62 51.76
N ALA A 492 -4.73 25.02 51.32
CA ALA A 492 -4.68 23.61 50.97
C ALA A 492 -4.60 22.78 52.26
N GLU A 493 -5.74 22.62 52.92
CA GLU A 493 -5.91 21.73 54.08
C GLU A 493 -5.88 20.26 53.64
N GLY A 494 -4.67 19.75 53.43
CA GLY A 494 -4.43 18.36 53.04
C GLY A 494 -3.10 17.84 53.60
N GLU A 495 -3.10 16.56 53.96
CA GLU A 495 -1.91 15.84 54.43
C GLU A 495 -0.89 15.74 53.28
N ILE A 496 0.37 16.14 53.53
CA ILE A 496 1.43 16.05 52.51
C ILE A 496 1.83 14.58 52.37
N LYS A 497 1.66 14.01 51.17
CA LYS A 497 2.02 12.61 50.86
C LYS A 497 2.83 12.48 49.58
N ALA A 498 3.52 11.36 49.49
CA ALA A 498 4.35 10.98 48.36
C ALA A 498 3.53 10.36 47.21
N PHE A 499 3.98 10.56 45.98
CA PHE A 499 3.47 9.90 44.78
C PHE A 499 4.57 9.78 43.70
N PRO A 500 4.52 8.77 42.82
CA PRO A 500 5.49 8.61 41.74
C PRO A 500 5.21 9.57 40.59
N LEU A 501 6.21 10.36 40.16
CA LEU A 501 6.04 11.39 39.13
C LEU A 501 5.67 10.83 37.75
N THR A 502 6.02 9.57 37.45
CA THR A 502 5.72 8.90 36.17
C THR A 502 4.23 8.73 35.87
N LEU A 503 3.35 8.95 36.85
CA LEU A 503 1.90 8.74 36.72
C LEU A 503 1.09 10.03 36.55
N ALA A 504 1.74 11.19 36.54
CA ALA A 504 1.12 12.51 36.46
C ALA A 504 1.72 13.39 35.35
N PHE A 505 1.05 14.50 35.04
CA PHE A 505 1.34 15.38 33.89
C PHE A 505 1.08 16.86 34.21
N LEU A 506 1.89 17.75 33.65
CA LEU A 506 1.80 19.20 33.83
C LEU A 506 0.68 19.80 32.96
N LEU A 507 -0.33 20.43 33.58
CA LEU A 507 -1.53 20.96 32.90
C LEU A 507 -1.32 22.31 32.16
N SER A 508 -0.18 22.40 31.48
CA SER A 508 0.23 23.50 30.62
C SER A 508 -0.65 23.62 29.37
N SER A 509 -0.90 22.49 28.67
CA SER A 509 -1.66 22.43 27.41
C SER A 509 -2.63 21.24 27.37
N SER A 510 -3.84 21.44 26.86
CA SER A 510 -4.81 20.37 26.58
C SER A 510 -4.57 19.71 25.21
N MET A 511 -5.20 18.56 24.95
CA MET A 511 -5.21 17.95 23.60
C MET A 511 -5.80 18.87 22.51
N ALA A 512 -6.70 19.79 22.87
CA ALA A 512 -7.24 20.78 21.94
C ALA A 512 -6.19 21.86 21.62
N ASP A 513 -5.46 22.35 22.62
CA ASP A 513 -4.35 23.29 22.41
C ASP A 513 -3.24 22.62 21.55
N VAL A 514 -2.97 21.32 21.73
CA VAL A 514 -2.02 20.56 20.88
C VAL A 514 -2.44 20.51 19.41
N LYS A 515 -3.72 20.25 19.11
CA LYS A 515 -4.23 20.27 17.72
C LYS A 515 -4.12 21.67 17.11
N ALA A 516 -4.61 22.69 17.81
CA ALA A 516 -4.57 24.08 17.34
C ALA A 516 -3.12 24.57 17.12
N ASN A 517 -2.19 24.17 17.99
CA ASN A 517 -0.76 24.47 17.82
C ASN A 517 -0.17 23.79 16.57
N ALA A 518 -0.55 22.55 16.27
CA ALA A 518 -0.11 21.84 15.07
C ALA A 518 -0.69 22.47 13.78
N GLU A 519 -1.97 22.85 13.80
CA GLU A 519 -2.62 23.58 12.70
C GLU A 519 -1.93 24.93 12.44
N ALA A 520 -1.55 25.66 13.50
CA ALA A 520 -0.83 26.93 13.42
C ALA A 520 0.61 26.83 12.84
N LEU A 521 1.18 25.62 12.69
CA LEU A 521 2.46 25.43 12.01
C LEU A 521 2.33 25.50 10.48
N VAL A 522 1.22 25.04 9.89
CA VAL A 522 1.09 24.92 8.43
C VAL A 522 1.13 26.30 7.73
N PRO A 523 0.43 27.36 8.21
CA PRO A 523 0.53 28.71 7.63
C PRO A 523 1.90 29.38 7.78
N LYS A 524 2.77 28.88 8.67
CA LYS A 524 4.14 29.41 8.86
C LYS A 524 5.15 28.86 7.85
N PHE A 525 4.80 27.84 7.06
CA PHE A 525 5.72 27.15 6.17
C PHE A 525 6.23 28.05 5.04
N LYS A 526 7.51 28.42 5.12
CA LYS A 526 8.26 29.13 4.08
C LYS A 526 8.82 28.09 3.09
N LEU A 527 8.28 28.03 1.87
CA LEU A 527 8.79 27.15 0.82
C LEU A 527 10.22 27.57 0.40
N ASP A 528 11.14 26.60 0.36
CA ASP A 528 12.46 26.72 -0.29
C ASP A 528 12.42 26.07 -1.68
N ARG A 529 12.10 24.77 -1.74
CA ARG A 529 12.12 24.00 -3.00
C ARG A 529 11.16 22.80 -3.01
N VAL A 530 10.77 22.39 -4.21
CA VAL A 530 10.07 21.12 -4.43
C VAL A 530 11.09 19.97 -4.37
N LEU A 531 10.83 18.96 -3.55
CA LEU A 531 11.65 17.75 -3.45
C LEU A 531 11.23 16.69 -4.49
N ASN A 532 9.93 16.43 -4.61
CA ASN A 532 9.37 15.45 -5.54
C ASN A 532 7.92 15.79 -5.90
N GLN A 533 7.44 15.28 -7.03
CA GLN A 533 6.02 15.26 -7.40
C GLN A 533 5.71 13.89 -8.03
N ASP A 534 4.75 13.16 -7.47
CA ASP A 534 4.41 11.79 -7.85
C ASP A 534 2.88 11.55 -7.84
N GLN A 535 2.44 10.28 -7.85
CA GLN A 535 1.02 9.88 -7.97
C GLN A 535 0.27 10.60 -9.11
N ALA A 536 0.81 10.55 -10.34
CA ALA A 536 0.28 11.27 -11.50
C ALA A 536 0.09 12.80 -11.28
N GLY A 537 0.91 13.40 -10.42
CA GLY A 537 0.86 14.82 -10.08
C GLY A 537 -0.05 15.16 -8.89
N ARG A 538 -0.77 14.18 -8.32
CA ARG A 538 -1.71 14.37 -7.20
C ARG A 538 -1.04 14.58 -5.85
N ARG A 539 0.26 14.27 -5.73
CA ARG A 539 1.06 14.52 -4.52
C ARG A 539 2.37 15.22 -4.84
N ILE A 540 2.74 16.12 -3.95
CA ILE A 540 3.97 16.92 -4.02
C ILE A 540 4.62 16.99 -2.63
N SER A 541 5.94 16.80 -2.59
CA SER A 541 6.76 16.94 -1.38
C SER A 541 7.56 18.22 -1.47
N LEU A 542 7.40 19.09 -0.46
CA LEU A 542 8.01 20.42 -0.39
C LEU A 542 9.00 20.47 0.78
N TYR A 543 10.14 21.12 0.57
CA TYR A 543 11.11 21.45 1.60
C TYR A 543 11.12 22.96 1.84
N GLY A 544 11.36 23.35 3.08
CA GLY A 544 11.27 24.74 3.51
C GLY A 544 11.64 24.90 4.97
N SER A 545 11.17 25.98 5.60
CA SER A 545 11.35 26.22 7.03
C SER A 545 10.08 26.71 7.73
N ILE A 546 9.99 26.41 9.01
CA ILE A 546 9.02 26.97 9.97
C ILE A 546 9.83 27.45 11.16
N ASP A 547 9.57 28.68 11.63
CA ASP A 547 10.31 29.32 12.73
C ASP A 547 11.85 29.15 12.62
N ASP A 548 12.33 29.24 11.38
CA ASP A 548 13.72 29.11 10.92
C ASP A 548 14.42 27.75 11.18
N GLN A 549 13.65 26.71 11.54
CA GLN A 549 14.07 25.31 11.51
C GLN A 549 13.57 24.59 10.24
N SER A 550 14.29 23.54 9.81
CA SER A 550 13.95 22.77 8.60
C SER A 550 12.58 22.08 8.71
N ALA A 551 11.75 22.23 7.68
CA ALA A 551 10.41 21.66 7.61
C ALA A 551 10.21 20.92 6.26
N LEU A 552 9.41 19.85 6.28
CA LEU A 552 9.03 19.11 5.07
C LEU A 552 7.51 18.95 5.05
N LEU A 553 6.86 19.56 4.05
CA LEU A 553 5.41 19.60 3.90
C LEU A 553 5.01 18.76 2.68
N ILE A 554 4.18 17.74 2.88
CA ILE A 554 3.68 16.87 1.82
C ILE A 554 2.20 17.20 1.63
N LEU A 555 1.83 17.57 0.41
CA LEU A 555 0.46 17.86 0.01
C LEU A 555 -0.01 16.76 -0.96
N GLU A 556 -1.15 16.15 -0.67
CA GLU A 556 -1.76 15.06 -1.44
C GLU A 556 -3.24 15.40 -1.68
N ARG A 557 -3.73 15.20 -2.91
CA ARG A 557 -5.16 15.39 -3.21
C ARG A 557 -5.98 14.36 -2.45
N ALA A 558 -6.98 14.81 -1.70
CA ALA A 558 -7.92 13.91 -1.05
C ALA A 558 -8.76 13.15 -2.09
N PRO A 559 -9.20 11.91 -1.81
CA PRO A 559 -10.22 11.25 -2.61
C PRO A 559 -11.54 12.01 -2.52
N PHE A 560 -12.36 11.97 -3.57
CA PHE A 560 -13.69 12.57 -3.52
C PHE A 560 -14.59 11.81 -2.52
N PRO A 561 -15.24 12.50 -1.56
CA PRO A 561 -16.21 11.89 -0.65
C PRO A 561 -17.33 11.15 -1.38
N THR A 562 -17.63 9.92 -0.94
CA THR A 562 -18.75 9.10 -1.45
C THR A 562 -20.14 9.56 -0.97
N SER A 563 -20.21 10.68 -0.23
CA SER A 563 -21.48 11.25 0.24
C SER A 563 -22.31 11.78 -0.93
N GLN A 564 -23.50 11.21 -1.12
CA GLN A 564 -24.44 11.65 -2.16
C GLN A 564 -24.77 13.15 -2.05
N THR A 565 -24.82 13.69 -0.83
CA THR A 565 -25.07 15.12 -0.57
C THR A 565 -23.90 15.99 -1.04
N TYR A 566 -22.66 15.51 -0.93
CA TYR A 566 -21.49 16.20 -1.47
C TYR A 566 -21.51 16.13 -3.01
N LEU A 567 -21.55 14.92 -3.57
CA LEU A 567 -21.46 14.68 -5.01
C LEU A 567 -22.55 15.40 -5.83
N ALA A 568 -23.78 15.50 -5.30
CA ALA A 568 -24.87 16.23 -5.95
C ALA A 568 -24.67 17.76 -5.95
N ASN A 569 -23.91 18.32 -4.99
CA ASN A 569 -23.71 19.75 -4.84
C ASN A 569 -22.40 20.27 -5.48
N VAL A 570 -21.36 19.44 -5.62
CA VAL A 570 -20.06 19.83 -6.20
C VAL A 570 -20.18 20.68 -7.49
N PRO A 571 -20.97 20.30 -8.52
CA PRO A 571 -21.05 21.08 -9.76
C PRO A 571 -21.62 22.49 -9.57
N ALA A 572 -22.51 22.68 -8.60
CA ALA A 572 -23.12 23.97 -8.27
C ALA A 572 -22.26 24.81 -7.29
N GLN A 573 -21.30 24.18 -6.61
CA GLN A 573 -20.44 24.80 -5.59
C GLN A 573 -19.02 25.13 -6.09
N LEU A 574 -18.69 24.92 -7.37
CA LEU A 574 -17.38 25.30 -7.92
C LEU A 574 -17.15 26.82 -7.83
N ALA A 575 -16.19 27.26 -7.02
CA ALA A 575 -15.80 28.66 -6.91
C ALA A 575 -15.02 29.19 -8.13
N GLN A 576 -14.66 28.32 -9.08
CA GLN A 576 -14.25 28.70 -10.44
C GLN A 576 -14.36 27.48 -11.37
N ILE A 577 -14.74 27.73 -12.63
CA ILE A 577 -14.64 26.75 -13.71
C ILE A 577 -14.06 27.42 -14.96
N GLN A 578 -13.18 26.70 -15.66
CA GLN A 578 -12.58 27.13 -16.93
C GLN A 578 -12.67 25.97 -17.93
N ASN A 579 -13.31 26.17 -19.07
CA ASN A 579 -13.27 25.20 -20.16
C ASN A 579 -11.88 25.16 -20.79
N LEU A 580 -11.38 23.95 -21.07
CA LEU A 580 -10.14 23.71 -21.80
C LEU A 580 -10.38 23.31 -23.26
N GLY A 581 -11.56 22.74 -23.54
CA GLY A 581 -12.02 22.40 -24.87
C GLY A 581 -13.37 21.70 -24.86
N ALA A 582 -13.94 21.58 -26.05
CA ALA A 582 -15.14 20.80 -26.32
C ALA A 582 -15.03 20.15 -27.71
N ASN A 583 -15.60 18.96 -27.87
CA ASN A 583 -15.74 18.26 -29.14
C ASN A 583 -17.03 17.44 -29.11
N ASP A 584 -18.04 17.83 -29.90
CA ASP A 584 -19.39 17.27 -29.85
C ASP A 584 -19.93 17.19 -28.41
N ILE A 585 -20.31 16.01 -27.89
CA ILE A 585 -20.78 15.84 -26.51
C ILE A 585 -19.67 15.94 -25.45
N TYR A 586 -18.40 15.82 -25.82
CA TYR A 586 -17.29 15.78 -24.88
C TYR A 586 -16.81 17.19 -24.50
N HIS A 587 -16.82 17.50 -23.20
CA HIS A 587 -16.43 18.81 -22.68
C HIS A 587 -15.50 18.62 -21.47
N TRP A 588 -14.34 19.28 -21.46
CA TRP A 588 -13.36 19.16 -20.38
C TRP A 588 -12.93 20.51 -19.81
N PHE A 589 -12.75 20.55 -18.49
CA PHE A 589 -12.65 21.77 -17.70
C PHE A 589 -11.61 21.64 -16.58
N MET A 590 -11.04 22.77 -16.15
CA MET A 590 -10.43 22.91 -14.84
C MET A 590 -11.46 23.50 -13.87
N GLY A 591 -11.75 22.78 -12.78
CA GLY A 591 -12.61 23.25 -11.69
C GLY A 591 -11.81 23.59 -10.43
N ARG A 592 -12.33 24.52 -9.64
CA ARG A 592 -11.88 24.80 -8.27
C ARG A 592 -13.05 24.65 -7.31
N SER A 593 -12.92 23.75 -6.35
CA SER A 593 -13.88 23.55 -5.25
C SER A 593 -14.20 24.86 -4.54
N GLY A 594 -15.45 25.01 -4.09
CA GLY A 594 -15.88 26.15 -3.29
C GLY A 594 -15.65 25.96 -1.80
N THR A 595 -15.72 27.07 -1.06
CA THR A 595 -15.68 27.06 0.40
C THR A 595 -17.05 26.70 0.96
N GLU A 596 -17.15 25.62 1.73
CA GLU A 596 -18.34 25.36 2.54
C GLU A 596 -18.55 26.50 3.55
N THR A 597 -19.81 26.91 3.75
CA THR A 597 -20.17 28.08 4.58
C THR A 597 -20.45 27.73 6.05
N SER A 598 -20.35 26.45 6.42
CA SER A 598 -20.50 25.95 7.80
C SER A 598 -19.20 26.08 8.58
N LYS A 599 -19.31 26.29 9.90
CA LYS A 599 -18.20 26.05 10.83
C LYS A 599 -17.82 24.56 10.83
N PRO A 600 -16.58 24.19 11.22
CA PRO A 600 -16.16 22.80 11.33
C PRO A 600 -16.79 22.10 12.55
N ASP A 601 -18.09 21.81 12.46
CA ASP A 601 -18.69 20.70 13.20
C ASP A 601 -18.32 19.41 12.42
N ASP A 602 -17.61 18.47 13.06
CA ASP A 602 -16.86 17.33 12.45
C ASP A 602 -17.63 16.43 11.45
N ALA A 603 -18.96 16.56 11.37
CA ALA A 603 -19.84 15.80 10.47
C ALA A 603 -19.85 16.31 9.02
N ASN A 604 -19.64 17.61 8.79
CA ASN A 604 -19.89 18.27 7.49
C ASN A 604 -18.68 19.13 7.04
N PHE A 605 -17.49 18.54 7.03
CA PHE A 605 -16.29 19.15 6.45
C PHE A 605 -15.68 18.22 5.40
N PHE A 606 -15.69 18.64 4.13
CA PHE A 606 -15.13 17.88 3.02
C PHE A 606 -13.82 18.54 2.53
N ALA A 607 -12.68 17.91 2.83
CA ALA A 607 -11.36 18.43 2.49
C ALA A 607 -10.89 18.03 1.08
N ASP A 608 -10.39 18.98 0.28
CA ASP A 608 -9.74 18.72 -1.03
C ASP A 608 -8.28 18.21 -0.92
N LEU A 609 -7.67 18.34 0.27
CA LEU A 609 -6.24 18.11 0.50
C LEU A 609 -5.99 17.35 1.80
N LYS A 610 -5.10 16.36 1.71
CA LYS A 610 -4.40 15.76 2.85
C LYS A 610 -3.02 16.39 2.97
N ILE A 611 -2.64 16.73 4.20
CA ILE A 611 -1.37 17.41 4.52
C ILE A 611 -0.63 16.57 5.55
N ASN A 612 0.64 16.26 5.29
CA ASN A 612 1.56 15.71 6.28
C ASN A 612 2.71 16.71 6.48
N LEU A 613 2.93 17.15 7.72
CA LEU A 613 4.05 18.02 8.10
C LEU A 613 5.06 17.23 8.93
N ILE A 614 6.32 17.21 8.49
CA ILE A 614 7.46 16.71 9.27
C ILE A 614 8.25 17.93 9.74
N TYR A 615 8.24 18.17 11.04
CA TYR A 615 8.87 19.34 11.66
C TYR A 615 9.34 19.03 13.09
N PRO A 616 10.61 19.29 13.45
CA PRO A 616 11.72 19.60 12.55
C PRO A 616 12.09 18.39 11.66
N CYS A 617 12.35 18.61 10.37
CA CYS A 617 12.81 17.54 9.47
C CYS A 617 14.34 17.44 9.45
N THR A 618 14.85 16.27 9.07
CA THR A 618 16.30 15.99 8.98
C THR A 618 16.69 15.60 7.56
N GLU A 619 17.99 15.61 7.25
CA GLU A 619 18.50 15.25 5.92
C GLU A 619 18.06 13.84 5.46
N THR A 620 17.87 12.89 6.39
CA THR A 620 17.31 11.57 6.08
C THR A 620 15.87 11.64 5.54
N HIS A 621 15.06 12.58 6.06
CA HIS A 621 13.73 12.85 5.54
C HIS A 621 13.79 13.54 4.18
N VAL A 622 14.68 14.53 4.02
CA VAL A 622 14.89 15.22 2.73
C VAL A 622 15.26 14.21 1.64
N LYS A 623 16.22 13.32 1.89
CA LYS A 623 16.61 12.25 0.95
C LYS A 623 15.46 11.27 0.64
N LYS A 624 14.68 10.87 1.65
CA LYS A 624 13.54 9.96 1.50
C LYS A 624 12.44 10.50 0.57
N TYR A 625 12.12 11.80 0.67
CA TYR A 625 11.06 12.44 -0.11
C TYR A 625 11.57 13.26 -1.31
N SER A 626 12.88 13.22 -1.59
CA SER A 626 13.47 13.76 -2.83
C SER A 626 13.19 12.85 -4.01
N LYS A 627 13.08 13.45 -5.20
CA LYS A 627 13.02 12.74 -6.47
C LYS A 627 14.35 12.03 -6.71
N GLN A 628 14.35 10.72 -6.46
CA GLN A 628 15.46 9.81 -6.71
C GLN A 628 15.19 9.00 -7.98
N GLY A 629 16.24 8.55 -8.68
CA GLY A 629 16.07 7.53 -9.69
C GLY A 629 15.62 6.21 -9.06
N VAL A 630 14.92 5.40 -9.85
CA VAL A 630 14.47 4.06 -9.44
C VAL A 630 15.16 3.04 -10.32
N ARG A 631 15.66 1.97 -9.70
CA ARG A 631 16.40 0.89 -10.34
C ARG A 631 15.66 -0.42 -10.09
N PHE A 632 15.45 -1.19 -11.15
CA PHE A 632 14.97 -2.56 -11.04
C PHE A 632 16.20 -3.46 -10.84
N VAL A 633 16.22 -4.22 -9.76
CA VAL A 633 17.34 -5.09 -9.35
C VAL A 633 16.89 -6.55 -9.30
N THR A 634 17.83 -7.46 -9.48
CA THR A 634 17.60 -8.92 -9.42
C THR A 634 18.43 -9.52 -8.30
N GLU A 635 17.75 -10.03 -7.28
CA GLU A 635 18.30 -10.61 -6.06
C GLU A 635 18.25 -12.15 -6.12
N THR A 636 19.40 -12.75 -6.41
CA THR A 636 19.58 -14.21 -6.34
C THR A 636 19.58 -14.71 -4.89
N PRO A 637 19.40 -16.03 -4.65
CA PRO A 637 19.59 -16.64 -3.33
C PRO A 637 20.96 -16.34 -2.69
N SER A 638 22.03 -16.22 -3.49
CA SER A 638 23.36 -15.82 -3.00
C SER A 638 23.40 -14.36 -2.56
N ILE A 639 22.93 -13.41 -3.38
CA ILE A 639 22.86 -11.99 -2.99
C ILE A 639 21.99 -11.82 -1.73
N TYR A 640 20.87 -12.55 -1.65
CA TYR A 640 20.03 -12.56 -0.45
C TYR A 640 20.81 -13.02 0.79
N LYS A 641 21.46 -14.19 0.72
CA LYS A 641 22.17 -14.80 1.84
C LYS A 641 23.39 -13.98 2.28
N ASP A 642 24.19 -13.51 1.33
CA ASP A 642 25.54 -13.02 1.57
C ASP A 642 25.60 -11.49 1.79
N HIS A 643 24.58 -10.74 1.33
CA HIS A 643 24.50 -9.28 1.50
C HIS A 643 23.21 -8.81 2.19
N ILE A 644 22.04 -9.23 1.70
CA ILE A 644 20.74 -8.69 2.14
C ILE A 644 20.37 -9.17 3.55
N ARG A 645 20.56 -10.46 3.86
CA ARG A 645 20.24 -11.03 5.18
C ARG A 645 21.12 -10.45 6.31
N PRO A 646 22.43 -10.23 6.12
CA PRO A 646 23.25 -9.41 7.02
C PRO A 646 22.73 -7.97 7.21
N TYR A 647 22.35 -7.29 6.11
CA TYR A 647 21.75 -5.95 6.19
C TYR A 647 20.45 -5.97 7.03
N MET A 648 19.54 -6.91 6.77
CA MET A 648 18.31 -7.08 7.55
C MET A 648 18.57 -7.31 9.04
N LEU A 649 19.59 -8.10 9.39
CA LEU A 649 19.99 -8.32 10.78
C LEU A 649 20.47 -7.01 11.42
N SER A 650 21.39 -6.29 10.78
CA SER A 650 21.91 -5.02 11.31
C SER A 650 20.80 -4.01 11.59
N LYS A 651 19.79 -3.89 10.71
CA LYS A 651 18.67 -2.95 10.90
C LYS A 651 17.68 -3.37 11.99
N ARG A 652 17.69 -4.65 12.39
CA ARG A 652 16.95 -5.14 13.57
C ARG A 652 17.75 -4.89 14.86
N GLU A 653 19.07 -5.09 14.82
CA GLU A 653 19.98 -4.81 15.95
C GLU A 653 20.14 -3.30 16.24
N GLU A 654 20.05 -2.45 15.22
CA GLU A 654 19.92 -0.98 15.35
C GLU A 654 18.64 -0.52 16.08
N GLY A 655 17.71 -1.42 16.43
CA GLY A 655 16.49 -1.08 17.15
C GLY A 655 15.42 -0.37 16.32
N ARG A 656 15.54 -0.33 14.98
CA ARG A 656 14.56 0.33 14.07
C ARG A 656 13.13 -0.25 14.16
N LEU A 657 12.92 -1.38 14.86
CA LEU A 657 11.62 -2.01 15.11
C LEU A 657 10.98 -1.66 16.47
N ASN A 658 11.60 -0.83 17.31
CA ASN A 658 11.08 -0.53 18.65
C ASN A 658 9.65 0.04 18.64
N TRP A 659 9.28 0.79 17.59
CA TRP A 659 7.90 1.28 17.40
C TRP A 659 6.91 0.13 17.15
N VAL A 660 7.24 -0.82 16.28
CA VAL A 660 6.43 -2.03 16.00
C VAL A 660 6.17 -2.81 17.28
N PHE A 661 7.20 -3.04 18.10
CA PHE A 661 7.05 -3.79 19.34
C PHE A 661 6.27 -3.02 20.41
N ASN A 662 6.40 -1.69 20.49
CA ASN A 662 5.55 -0.85 21.35
C ASN A 662 4.06 -0.95 20.99
N ILE A 663 3.72 -1.07 19.70
CA ILE A 663 2.34 -1.25 19.24
C ILE A 663 1.83 -2.66 19.60
N ILE A 664 2.57 -3.71 19.22
CA ILE A 664 2.21 -5.11 19.51
C ILE A 664 1.97 -5.31 21.00
N GLU A 665 2.89 -4.84 21.85
CA GLU A 665 2.82 -4.94 23.30
C GLU A 665 1.81 -3.99 23.96
N GLY A 666 1.08 -3.17 23.18
CA GLY A 666 0.02 -2.29 23.69
C GLY A 666 0.53 -1.09 24.50
N ARG A 667 1.76 -0.63 24.24
CA ARG A 667 2.39 0.54 24.87
C ARG A 667 2.13 1.86 24.12
N LYS A 668 1.77 1.80 22.83
CA LYS A 668 1.46 2.94 21.95
C LYS A 668 0.37 2.57 20.93
N GLU A 669 -0.27 3.60 20.36
CA GLU A 669 -1.32 3.51 19.32
C GLU A 669 -2.53 2.61 19.66
N VAL A 670 -2.78 2.35 20.96
CA VAL A 670 -3.82 1.42 21.42
C VAL A 670 -5.22 1.83 20.96
N GLU A 671 -5.50 3.14 20.91
CA GLU A 671 -6.78 3.70 20.46
C GLU A 671 -6.92 3.72 18.92
N ASP A 672 -5.82 3.56 18.18
CA ASP A 672 -5.80 3.49 16.71
C ASP A 672 -5.98 2.05 16.19
N VAL A 673 -5.78 1.04 17.04
CA VAL A 673 -5.90 -0.38 16.71
C VAL A 673 -7.38 -0.75 16.47
N ILE A 674 -7.71 -0.94 15.19
CA ILE A 674 -9.05 -1.30 14.72
C ILE A 674 -9.47 -2.70 15.19
N TYR A 675 -8.51 -3.63 15.26
CA TYR A 675 -8.72 -5.00 15.71
C TYR A 675 -7.42 -5.57 16.28
N ARG A 676 -7.51 -6.38 17.35
CA ARG A 676 -6.39 -7.21 17.81
C ARG A 676 -6.83 -8.52 18.45
N THR A 677 -5.97 -9.53 18.36
CA THR A 677 -5.96 -10.63 19.34
C THR A 677 -5.54 -10.10 20.72
N LYS A 678 -5.94 -10.80 21.79
CA LYS A 678 -5.26 -10.61 23.09
C LYS A 678 -3.83 -11.12 22.95
N LEU A 679 -2.88 -10.37 23.48
CA LEU A 679 -1.45 -10.70 23.43
C LEU A 679 -1.21 -12.08 24.07
N GLY A 680 -0.51 -12.96 23.36
CA GLY A 680 -0.19 -14.34 23.78
C GLY A 680 -1.33 -15.36 23.69
N GLU A 681 -2.60 -14.95 23.52
CA GLU A 681 -3.75 -15.88 23.52
C GLU A 681 -3.86 -16.72 22.24
N ALA A 682 -3.39 -16.18 21.11
CA ALA A 682 -3.47 -16.83 19.79
C ALA A 682 -2.15 -17.48 19.32
N GLY A 683 -1.14 -17.56 20.19
CA GLY A 683 0.19 -18.09 19.86
C GLY A 683 0.82 -17.40 18.63
N ASP A 684 1.40 -18.19 17.72
CA ASP A 684 2.01 -17.69 16.49
C ASP A 684 1.01 -17.06 15.50
N GLU A 685 -0.30 -17.21 15.72
CA GLU A 685 -1.37 -16.54 14.96
C GLU A 685 -1.98 -15.32 15.70
N GLY A 686 -1.22 -14.71 16.60
CA GLY A 686 -1.52 -13.37 17.11
C GLY A 686 -1.34 -12.31 16.03
N PHE A 687 -2.24 -11.32 15.96
CA PHE A 687 -2.11 -10.16 15.10
C PHE A 687 -2.94 -8.97 15.56
N LEU A 688 -2.60 -7.80 15.04
CA LEU A 688 -3.41 -6.58 15.14
C LEU A 688 -3.51 -5.90 13.77
N MET A 689 -4.57 -5.11 13.57
CA MET A 689 -4.80 -4.33 12.37
C MET A 689 -4.89 -2.84 12.72
N LEU A 690 -4.10 -2.04 12.01
CA LEU A 690 -4.07 -0.58 12.08
C LEU A 690 -4.50 0.03 10.74
N PRO A 691 -5.02 1.27 10.72
CA PRO A 691 -5.17 2.02 9.49
C PRO A 691 -3.79 2.42 8.96
N ASP A 692 -3.57 2.32 7.64
CA ASP A 692 -2.37 2.88 7.02
C ASP A 692 -2.37 4.41 7.14
N LEU A 693 -1.19 5.02 7.34
CA LEU A 693 -1.01 6.47 7.48
C LEU A 693 -1.62 7.26 6.30
N ASN A 694 -1.67 6.67 5.10
CA ASN A 694 -2.20 7.31 3.91
C ASN A 694 -3.74 7.27 3.83
N TRP A 695 -4.43 6.38 4.56
CA TRP A 695 -5.90 6.33 4.61
C TRP A 695 -6.50 7.51 5.42
N ASP A 696 -7.78 7.81 5.20
CA ASP A 696 -8.54 8.85 5.91
C ASP A 696 -9.41 8.28 7.06
N ARG A 697 -9.46 6.95 7.20
CA ARG A 697 -10.31 6.19 8.14
C ARG A 697 -11.82 6.37 7.93
N LYS A 698 -12.26 6.95 6.81
CA LYS A 698 -13.67 7.26 6.49
C LYS A 698 -14.10 6.67 5.14
N THR A 699 -13.30 6.87 4.09
CA THR A 699 -13.62 6.47 2.72
C THR A 699 -13.28 4.99 2.53
N LEU A 700 -14.29 4.11 2.59
CA LEU A 700 -14.11 2.65 2.50
C LEU A 700 -13.55 2.20 1.14
N ASP A 701 -13.88 2.90 0.04
CA ASP A 701 -13.29 2.61 -1.27
C ASP A 701 -11.76 2.81 -1.30
N ALA A 702 -11.26 3.67 -0.43
CA ALA A 702 -9.84 3.94 -0.22
C ALA A 702 -9.25 3.17 0.99
N LEU A 703 -9.96 2.18 1.53
CA LEU A 703 -9.49 1.43 2.71
C LEU A 703 -8.13 0.80 2.46
N HIS A 704 -7.21 1.13 3.36
CA HIS A 704 -5.86 0.57 3.44
C HIS A 704 -5.55 0.32 4.91
N LEU A 705 -5.46 -0.96 5.27
CA LEU A 705 -5.05 -1.43 6.59
C LEU A 705 -3.68 -2.08 6.54
N LEU A 706 -3.02 -2.07 7.69
CA LEU A 706 -1.75 -2.70 7.96
C LEU A 706 -1.94 -3.74 9.06
N ALA A 707 -1.80 -5.02 8.72
CA ALA A 707 -1.81 -6.10 9.68
C ALA A 707 -0.38 -6.41 10.14
N LEU A 708 -0.13 -6.27 11.45
CA LEU A 708 1.12 -6.63 12.11
C LEU A 708 0.94 -7.97 12.83
N VAL A 709 1.74 -8.96 12.48
CA VAL A 709 1.72 -10.28 13.17
C VAL A 709 2.48 -10.21 14.50
N GLU A 710 2.08 -11.01 15.48
CA GLU A 710 2.66 -11.00 16.82
C GLU A 710 4.01 -11.74 16.88
N ARG A 711 4.18 -12.81 16.09
CA ARG A 711 5.43 -13.55 15.93
C ARG A 711 6.55 -12.68 15.34
N ARG A 712 7.78 -12.83 15.83
CA ARG A 712 8.92 -11.91 15.55
C ARG A 712 10.04 -12.56 14.73
N ASP A 713 9.87 -13.81 14.33
CA ASP A 713 10.83 -14.67 13.63
C ASP A 713 10.84 -14.48 12.10
N ILE A 714 9.69 -14.16 11.50
CA ILE A 714 9.56 -13.82 10.07
C ILE A 714 9.90 -12.33 9.88
N TRP A 715 10.96 -12.01 9.15
CA TRP A 715 11.44 -10.63 8.97
C TRP A 715 10.98 -10.05 7.64
N SER A 716 10.82 -10.91 6.62
CA SER A 716 10.23 -10.62 5.32
C SER A 716 9.65 -11.90 4.72
N LEU A 717 9.06 -11.83 3.52
CA LEU A 717 8.58 -13.02 2.83
C LEU A 717 9.68 -14.06 2.54
N ARG A 718 10.97 -13.66 2.52
CA ARG A 718 12.12 -14.59 2.38
C ARG A 718 12.26 -15.59 3.53
N ASP A 719 11.60 -15.37 4.66
CA ASP A 719 11.55 -16.30 5.80
C ASP A 719 10.39 -17.31 5.69
N LEU A 720 9.55 -17.21 4.66
CA LEU A 720 8.45 -18.15 4.41
C LEU A 720 8.96 -19.45 3.77
N ARG A 721 8.35 -20.56 4.19
CA ARG A 721 8.74 -21.95 3.90
C ARG A 721 7.48 -22.79 3.67
N LYS A 722 7.59 -23.98 3.07
CA LYS A 722 6.43 -24.86 2.83
C LYS A 722 5.69 -25.20 4.13
N LYS A 723 6.40 -25.39 5.25
CA LYS A 723 5.80 -25.56 6.60
C LYS A 723 4.93 -24.39 7.08
N HIS A 724 5.07 -23.20 6.48
CA HIS A 724 4.28 -22.01 6.81
C HIS A 724 2.99 -21.88 5.97
N ILE A 725 2.74 -22.77 4.99
CA ILE A 725 1.52 -22.72 4.15
C ILE A 725 0.21 -22.76 5.00
N PRO A 726 0.03 -23.65 5.99
CA PRO A 726 -1.19 -23.66 6.80
C PRO A 726 -1.36 -22.36 7.60
N TRP A 727 -0.27 -21.85 8.19
CA TRP A 727 -0.27 -20.57 8.91
C TRP A 727 -0.64 -19.40 7.99
N LEU A 728 -0.11 -19.35 6.76
CA LEU A 728 -0.51 -18.34 5.77
C LEU A 728 -2.01 -18.44 5.43
N GLN A 729 -2.53 -19.64 5.19
CA GLN A 729 -3.95 -19.86 4.88
C GLN A 729 -4.86 -19.43 6.05
N HIS A 730 -4.50 -19.79 7.29
CA HIS A 730 -5.21 -19.36 8.50
C HIS A 730 -5.17 -17.83 8.67
N MET A 731 -4.00 -17.21 8.49
CA MET A 731 -3.83 -15.76 8.58
C MET A 731 -4.66 -15.03 7.51
N LYS A 732 -4.67 -15.49 6.25
CA LYS A 732 -5.57 -14.93 5.21
C LYS A 732 -7.02 -14.96 5.68
N ALA A 733 -7.51 -16.13 6.09
CA ALA A 733 -8.91 -16.29 6.49
C ALA A 733 -9.28 -15.37 7.66
N ARG A 734 -8.42 -15.30 8.69
CA ARG A 734 -8.66 -14.49 9.90
C ARG A 734 -8.53 -12.98 9.66
N LEU A 735 -7.66 -12.54 8.75
CA LEU A 735 -7.54 -11.12 8.38
C LEU A 735 -8.74 -10.62 7.58
N ILE A 736 -9.22 -11.43 6.62
CA ILE A 736 -10.44 -11.14 5.85
C ILE A 736 -11.66 -11.12 6.79
N ASP A 737 -11.84 -12.16 7.60
CA ASP A 737 -12.92 -12.27 8.59
C ASP A 737 -12.95 -11.09 9.57
N ALA A 738 -11.79 -10.70 10.12
CA ALA A 738 -11.69 -9.54 11.01
C ALA A 738 -12.00 -8.22 10.29
N THR A 739 -11.56 -8.05 9.03
CA THR A 739 -11.82 -6.82 8.25
C THR A 739 -13.29 -6.66 7.94
N VAL A 740 -13.95 -7.71 7.45
CA VAL A 740 -15.38 -7.73 7.13
C VAL A 740 -16.25 -7.58 8.39
N LYS A 741 -15.82 -8.12 9.55
CA LYS A 741 -16.51 -7.92 10.83
C LYS A 741 -16.46 -6.47 11.33
N THR A 742 -15.36 -5.76 11.10
CA THR A 742 -15.25 -4.33 11.43
C THR A 742 -16.00 -3.45 10.41
N TYR A 743 -15.99 -3.83 9.13
CA TYR A 743 -16.60 -3.06 8.04
C TYR A 743 -17.64 -3.90 7.28
N PRO A 744 -18.88 -4.08 7.81
CA PRO A 744 -19.87 -5.04 7.27
C PRO A 744 -20.46 -4.70 5.89
N SER A 745 -20.03 -3.59 5.28
CA SER A 745 -20.38 -3.20 3.91
C SER A 745 -19.31 -3.57 2.88
N ILE A 746 -18.25 -4.27 3.29
CA ILE A 746 -17.18 -4.77 2.41
C ILE A 746 -17.29 -6.30 2.37
N GLU A 747 -17.28 -6.87 1.16
CA GLU A 747 -17.36 -8.31 0.95
C GLU A 747 -15.95 -8.96 0.88
N PRO A 748 -15.80 -10.28 1.17
CA PRO A 748 -14.50 -10.94 1.26
C PRO A 748 -13.61 -10.87 0.00
N ASP A 749 -14.24 -10.77 -1.18
CA ASP A 749 -13.60 -10.66 -2.50
C ASP A 749 -13.29 -9.21 -2.90
N GLN A 750 -13.82 -8.22 -2.17
CA GLN A 750 -13.50 -6.81 -2.31
C GLN A 750 -12.19 -6.41 -1.61
N LEU A 751 -11.40 -7.38 -1.11
CA LEU A 751 -10.12 -7.17 -0.43
C LEU A 751 -8.95 -7.80 -1.20
N LYS A 752 -7.90 -7.00 -1.43
CA LYS A 752 -6.61 -7.45 -1.96
C LYS A 752 -5.61 -7.54 -0.79
N LEU A 753 -5.01 -8.71 -0.57
CA LEU A 753 -3.97 -8.92 0.44
C LEU A 753 -2.60 -9.02 -0.24
N TYR A 754 -1.61 -8.28 0.25
CA TYR A 754 -0.24 -8.33 -0.29
C TYR A 754 0.81 -7.95 0.76
N VAL A 755 2.07 -8.27 0.48
CA VAL A 755 3.24 -7.87 1.29
C VAL A 755 4.21 -7.06 0.43
N HIS A 756 5.10 -6.28 1.06
CA HIS A 756 6.15 -5.57 0.33
C HIS A 756 7.44 -6.37 0.20
N TYR A 757 8.08 -6.27 -0.98
CA TYR A 757 9.45 -6.71 -1.18
C TYR A 757 10.23 -5.74 -2.10
N GLN A 758 11.32 -5.11 -1.65
CA GLN A 758 11.79 -5.05 -0.25
C GLN A 758 10.77 -4.34 0.67
N PRO A 759 10.53 -4.82 1.91
CA PRO A 759 9.66 -4.16 2.87
C PRO A 759 10.30 -2.88 3.43
N THR A 760 9.47 -1.97 3.94
CA THR A 760 9.94 -0.69 4.53
C THR A 760 10.63 -0.89 5.90
N TYR A 761 10.33 -2.00 6.58
CA TYR A 761 10.92 -2.41 7.86
C TYR A 761 10.85 -3.93 8.00
N TYR A 762 11.80 -4.53 8.71
CA TYR A 762 12.02 -5.99 8.73
C TYR A 762 11.29 -6.73 9.85
N HIS A 763 9.97 -6.53 9.91
CA HIS A 763 9.01 -7.33 10.65
C HIS A 763 7.88 -7.69 9.70
N PHE A 764 7.43 -8.95 9.66
CA PHE A 764 6.42 -9.37 8.68
C PHE A 764 5.09 -8.62 8.87
N HIS A 765 4.59 -8.03 7.79
CA HIS A 765 3.36 -7.25 7.76
C HIS A 765 2.62 -7.47 6.46
N ILE A 766 1.29 -7.43 6.53
CA ILE A 766 0.39 -7.68 5.39
C ILE A 766 -0.44 -6.42 5.20
N HIS A 767 -0.43 -5.87 4.00
CA HIS A 767 -1.35 -4.82 3.59
C HIS A 767 -2.67 -5.46 3.17
N ILE A 768 -3.77 -4.92 3.69
CA ILE A 768 -5.13 -5.26 3.28
C ILE A 768 -5.69 -3.99 2.65
N VAL A 769 -6.09 -4.04 1.38
CA VAL A 769 -6.66 -2.88 0.69
C VAL A 769 -7.95 -3.23 0.00
N HIS A 770 -8.84 -2.26 -0.15
CA HIS A 770 -10.04 -2.43 -0.97
C HIS A 770 -9.68 -2.61 -2.46
N VAL A 771 -10.49 -3.38 -3.21
CA VAL A 771 -10.29 -3.59 -4.66
C VAL A 771 -10.30 -2.26 -5.42
N GLN A 772 -11.16 -1.31 -5.04
CA GLN A 772 -11.27 0.01 -5.67
C GLN A 772 -10.15 1.00 -5.28
N LEU A 773 -9.29 0.69 -4.30
CA LEU A 773 -8.20 1.59 -3.92
C LEU A 773 -7.23 1.76 -5.10
N GLU A 774 -7.06 3.01 -5.55
CA GLU A 774 -6.19 3.39 -6.66
C GLU A 774 -4.77 2.85 -6.51
N ALA A 775 -4.24 2.25 -7.59
CA ALA A 775 -2.99 1.52 -7.60
C ALA A 775 -1.75 2.44 -7.61
N GLY A 776 -1.50 3.11 -6.48
CA GLY A 776 -0.24 3.81 -6.24
C GLY A 776 0.97 2.87 -6.09
N ALA A 777 2.17 3.45 -5.92
CA ALA A 777 3.43 2.69 -5.84
C ALA A 777 3.47 1.59 -4.75
N THR A 778 2.60 1.65 -3.74
CA THR A 778 2.44 0.59 -2.73
C THR A 778 1.84 -0.71 -3.29
N GLN A 779 1.06 -0.66 -4.38
CA GLN A 779 0.46 -1.82 -5.06
C GLN A 779 1.24 -2.26 -6.31
N ALA A 780 2.32 -1.57 -6.68
CA ALA A 780 3.00 -1.76 -7.97
C ALA A 780 3.78 -3.08 -8.05
N THR A 781 3.88 -3.65 -9.26
CA THR A 781 4.78 -4.78 -9.54
C THR A 781 6.24 -4.38 -9.27
N GLY A 782 7.04 -5.33 -8.75
CA GLY A 782 8.37 -5.01 -8.23
C GLY A 782 8.36 -4.22 -6.92
N LYS A 783 7.23 -4.16 -6.20
CA LYS A 783 7.14 -3.66 -4.81
C LYS A 783 6.13 -4.46 -3.98
N ALA A 784 4.93 -4.68 -4.51
CA ALA A 784 3.92 -5.56 -3.93
C ALA A 784 4.07 -7.00 -4.42
N VAL A 785 3.84 -7.97 -3.54
CA VAL A 785 3.70 -9.39 -3.86
C VAL A 785 2.39 -9.89 -3.25
N GLY A 786 1.47 -10.37 -4.08
CA GLY A 786 0.15 -10.85 -3.65
C GLY A 786 0.26 -12.01 -2.67
N PHE A 787 -0.56 -12.00 -1.62
CA PHE A 787 -0.44 -12.96 -0.52
C PHE A 787 -0.73 -14.40 -0.96
N GLU A 788 -1.74 -14.57 -1.83
CA GLU A 788 -2.09 -15.81 -2.52
C GLU A 788 -0.94 -16.29 -3.41
N SER A 789 -0.30 -15.38 -4.15
CA SER A 789 0.82 -15.73 -5.05
C SER A 789 1.99 -16.33 -4.27
N ILE A 790 2.20 -15.94 -3.01
CA ILE A 790 3.22 -16.53 -2.13
C ILE A 790 2.82 -17.93 -1.68
N ILE A 791 1.55 -18.14 -1.32
CA ILE A 791 1.01 -19.45 -0.95
C ILE A 791 1.16 -20.44 -2.12
N GLU A 792 0.74 -20.04 -3.33
CA GLU A 792 0.84 -20.90 -4.52
C GLU A 792 2.29 -21.13 -4.96
N THR A 793 3.17 -20.12 -4.84
CA THR A 793 4.62 -20.31 -5.10
C THR A 793 5.19 -21.36 -4.14
N LEU A 794 4.93 -21.24 -2.84
CA LEU A 794 5.39 -22.21 -1.85
C LEU A 794 4.79 -23.61 -2.10
N SER A 795 3.52 -23.69 -2.48
CA SER A 795 2.84 -24.94 -2.81
C SER A 795 3.53 -25.66 -3.98
N ALA A 796 3.73 -24.96 -5.10
CA ALA A 796 4.32 -25.47 -6.33
C ALA A 796 5.84 -25.70 -6.27
N MET A 797 6.57 -25.07 -5.33
CA MET A 797 8.01 -25.26 -5.17
C MET A 797 8.35 -26.73 -4.83
N ALA A 798 9.29 -27.31 -5.59
CA ALA A 798 9.86 -28.61 -5.27
C ALA A 798 10.73 -28.55 -4.00
N GLY A 799 10.69 -29.61 -3.18
CA GLY A 799 11.45 -29.72 -1.94
C GLY A 799 10.60 -30.22 -0.77
N ASN A 800 11.21 -30.24 0.42
CA ASN A 800 10.56 -30.60 1.67
C ASN A 800 9.99 -29.34 2.39
N ASP A 801 9.53 -29.53 3.63
CA ASP A 801 8.93 -28.49 4.48
C ASP A 801 9.82 -27.25 4.73
N GLU A 802 11.14 -27.40 4.58
CA GLU A 802 12.16 -26.34 4.72
C GLU A 802 12.58 -25.70 3.40
N ALA A 803 11.97 -26.06 2.26
CA ALA A 803 12.06 -25.27 1.03
C ALA A 803 11.23 -23.99 1.15
N GLY A 804 11.63 -22.91 0.48
CA GLY A 804 10.81 -21.71 0.38
C GLY A 804 11.47 -20.51 -0.28
N MET A 805 10.98 -19.32 0.08
CA MET A 805 11.20 -18.08 -0.69
C MET A 805 12.64 -17.56 -0.68
N ASP A 806 13.55 -18.12 0.11
CA ASP A 806 14.99 -17.86 0.03
C ASP A 806 15.66 -18.60 -1.14
N GLY A 807 15.09 -19.71 -1.61
CA GLY A 807 15.61 -20.50 -2.72
C GLY A 807 15.33 -19.94 -4.13
N ILE A 808 14.47 -18.93 -4.27
CA ILE A 808 14.11 -18.33 -5.57
C ILE A 808 14.93 -17.07 -5.87
N THR A 809 14.99 -16.66 -7.14
CA THR A 809 15.47 -15.31 -7.52
C THR A 809 14.29 -14.36 -7.52
N MET A 810 14.46 -13.15 -6.98
CA MET A 810 13.42 -12.12 -6.91
C MET A 810 13.89 -10.84 -7.58
N SER A 811 13.02 -10.18 -8.37
CA SER A 811 13.34 -8.86 -8.95
C SER A 811 12.36 -7.80 -8.49
N TYR A 812 12.87 -6.64 -8.09
CA TYR A 812 12.09 -5.58 -7.45
C TYR A 812 12.74 -4.20 -7.64
N THR A 813 12.05 -3.15 -7.21
CA THR A 813 12.47 -1.76 -7.33
C THR A 813 13.20 -1.26 -6.07
N LEU A 814 14.29 -0.53 -6.28
CA LEU A 814 14.99 0.26 -5.27
C LEU A 814 15.13 1.71 -5.73
N GLY A 815 15.07 2.64 -4.79
CA GLY A 815 15.47 4.02 -5.02
C GLY A 815 16.98 4.20 -4.87
N GLU A 816 17.59 5.05 -5.69
CA GLU A 816 19.05 5.28 -5.68
C GLU A 816 19.58 5.86 -4.36
N ALA A 817 18.72 6.50 -3.55
CA ALA A 817 19.10 7.00 -2.22
C ALA A 817 18.91 5.97 -1.09
N SER A 818 18.63 4.70 -1.41
CA SER A 818 18.50 3.62 -0.42
C SER A 818 19.84 2.94 -0.12
N GLU A 819 20.07 2.62 1.16
CA GLU A 819 21.28 1.89 1.63
C GLU A 819 21.49 0.58 0.84
N LEU A 820 20.41 -0.11 0.46
CA LEU A 820 20.46 -1.32 -0.39
C LEU A 820 21.01 -1.05 -1.81
N TRP A 821 20.73 0.13 -2.40
CA TRP A 821 21.33 0.49 -3.68
C TRP A 821 22.81 0.83 -3.50
N THR A 822 23.12 1.81 -2.65
CA THR A 822 24.48 2.37 -2.51
C THR A 822 25.50 1.37 -1.97
N ASP A 823 25.09 0.47 -1.08
CA ASP A 823 26.03 -0.37 -0.31
C ASP A 823 26.13 -1.79 -0.88
N ILE A 824 25.17 -2.19 -1.73
CA ILE A 824 25.06 -3.57 -2.26
C ILE A 824 24.93 -3.57 -3.79
N PHE A 825 23.80 -3.11 -4.35
CA PHE A 825 23.52 -3.31 -5.77
C PHE A 825 24.36 -2.45 -6.72
N GLU A 826 24.72 -1.23 -6.34
CA GLU A 826 25.62 -0.36 -7.11
C GLU A 826 27.08 -0.85 -7.09
N PRO A 827 27.67 -1.25 -5.95
CA PRO A 827 28.95 -1.95 -5.92
C PRO A 827 28.97 -3.25 -6.73
N LEU A 828 27.94 -4.10 -6.63
CA LEU A 828 27.86 -5.35 -7.40
C LEU A 828 27.79 -5.08 -8.92
N LYS A 829 26.95 -4.13 -9.34
CA LYS A 829 26.86 -3.67 -10.73
C LYS A 829 28.20 -3.13 -11.25
N SER A 830 28.90 -2.33 -10.43
CA SER A 830 30.15 -1.66 -10.81
C SER A 830 31.37 -2.58 -10.82
N SER A 831 31.35 -3.67 -10.04
CA SER A 831 32.45 -4.63 -9.93
C SER A 831 32.31 -5.88 -10.80
N GLY A 832 31.10 -6.21 -11.29
CA GLY A 832 30.81 -7.56 -11.79
C GLY A 832 29.97 -7.72 -13.06
N ALA A 833 29.66 -6.65 -13.82
CA ALA A 833 28.76 -6.74 -15.00
C ALA A 833 29.42 -6.40 -16.36
N ALA A 834 30.75 -6.25 -16.42
CA ALA A 834 31.47 -5.94 -17.67
C ALA A 834 31.86 -7.19 -18.50
N SER A 835 31.60 -8.42 -18.02
CA SER A 835 31.79 -9.63 -18.83
C SER A 835 30.97 -10.82 -18.36
N ARG A 836 30.44 -11.59 -19.33
CA ARG A 836 29.92 -12.97 -19.25
C ARG A 836 28.53 -13.16 -18.60
N SER A 837 27.65 -14.00 -19.15
CA SER A 837 27.70 -14.68 -20.46
C SER A 837 26.37 -15.33 -20.86
N GLN A 838 26.05 -15.20 -22.15
CA GLN A 838 24.98 -15.89 -22.92
C GLN A 838 23.53 -15.55 -22.51
#